data_AF-A0A959D8W0-F1
#
_entry.id   AF-A0A959D8W0-F1
#
_cell.length_a   1.000
_cell.length_b   1.000
_cell.length_c   1.000
_cell.angle_alpha   90.00
_cell.angle_beta   90.00
_cell.angle_gamma   90.00
#
_symmetry.space_group_name_H-M   'P 1'
#
loop_
_entity.id
_entity.type
_entity.pdbx_description
1 polymer ?
#
loop_
_entity_poly.entity_id
_entity_poly.type
_entity_poly.pdbx_seq_one_letter_code
_entity_poly.pdbx_strand_id
1 'polypeptide(L)'
;MMKWLLTLIVCTATWAAFAQEPSLPHYPTRAEAREMDAFIDSLQSRAPGLIPEPPPAPVRTMAEWEEIQAIAISWTQQYAEILIEIVRHSAPECTVIVIASNANSVSNQLQAAGVPMDHVEILAAPYNSVWIRDYGPWTVYHNDVDSLMIVDWIYNRPWRPQDDLIPTVLAERFNLPIYEATAAPYDWIHTGGNNLRDGMGTNFSSELVLEENPGKTEAEIDAIARAYLGASRYIKFPNLPYDLIHHLDMHIRFIDEETVIIGQYPEGVADGPQIEENIEYLSQEVPTAFGNAYKVIRVPMPPDANGRYPDNNGDYRTYTNSIFVNKTILVPVYEERYDTTALRIYREELPGYKVVGIDCNDIIPAFGAIHCITKLIGVNDPLWIAHSRLRDTDDTANDYLARATIKHRSGIANATLYYRIKPEVDYTAVPMALEDAGAALWSAAIPAQAGDVEVQYYIHATAQSGKQQVRPLVAPEGYFQFRVDALAPAFGVSQPEICPGGQVQFQDQSSGNISAWQWIFPGGQPAASNEQNPIVAYSQPGSYNATLIIGNGLAFDTLSLDSAVAVAEGVAPYFEAFNELLSANSWQVDNPDADAAAWSATEESLCYQGALAMDNFNNDTRNTSDYFRARFNLNGLSDPELRFDLAYAPYDEEHFDGLRIRAIACDGQETLLYEAYGAGLATAAATTNAFVPSDCSLWRQEVISLQAFAGQTVVIEFENAGGYGNLLYIDNVDISAPQLANQPPSVAIASPTDGAVFTGSLPELELRATAEDLDGIVRTVDFFVNADSIGTAPFPPFILNYPLPSYGAYTLQARAVDDDGSRSFSSPVQITAEPPSAVTVLPGSSGIQFELFPNPASGYLNIRFGSSQAATVSIQLFNSLGQRVHTLETTLLSGATLRQLPIGHLPAGIYQLSVSCEEASGSRMVVVE
;
A
#
# COMPACT_ATOMS: atom_id res chain seq x y z
N MET A 1 31.36 -2.61 -111.72
CA MET A 1 31.05 -1.19 -112.05
C MET A 1 29.80 -0.78 -111.31
N MET A 2 29.57 0.53 -111.16
CA MET A 2 28.59 1.12 -110.23
C MET A 2 27.21 1.36 -110.87
N LYS A 3 26.13 1.23 -110.10
CA LYS A 3 24.90 2.05 -110.24
C LYS A 3 24.07 2.06 -108.95
N TRP A 4 23.51 3.25 -108.64
CA TRP A 4 22.56 3.55 -107.56
C TRP A 4 21.34 4.27 -108.22
N LEU A 5 20.24 4.65 -107.58
CA LEU A 5 19.73 4.51 -106.19
C LEU A 5 18.42 3.65 -106.27
N LEU A 6 17.34 3.72 -105.47
CA LEU A 6 16.92 4.55 -104.31
C LEU A 6 15.77 3.85 -103.55
N THR A 7 15.87 3.67 -102.23
CA THR A 7 14.70 3.57 -101.32
C THR A 7 15.11 4.04 -99.92
N LEU A 8 14.23 4.76 -99.22
CA LEU A 8 14.45 5.15 -97.82
C LEU A 8 14.27 3.93 -96.89
N ILE A 9 15.15 3.79 -95.91
CA ILE A 9 14.88 3.07 -94.67
C ILE A 9 14.83 4.12 -93.56
N VAL A 10 13.70 4.22 -92.88
CA VAL A 10 13.54 5.11 -91.71
C VAL A 10 13.93 4.33 -90.47
N CYS A 11 14.98 4.76 -89.77
CA CYS A 11 15.34 4.23 -88.47
C CYS A 11 14.38 4.78 -87.40
N THR A 12 13.27 4.08 -87.14
CA THR A 12 12.46 4.30 -85.94
C THR A 12 13.09 3.60 -84.75
N ALA A 13 13.98 4.29 -84.03
CA ALA A 13 14.37 3.88 -82.70
C ALA A 13 13.15 4.05 -81.77
N THR A 14 12.51 2.94 -81.41
CA THR A 14 11.38 2.93 -80.48
C THR A 14 11.87 3.19 -79.06
N TRP A 15 11.95 4.47 -78.69
CA TRP A 15 12.02 4.87 -77.29
C TRP A 15 10.72 4.42 -76.62
N ALA A 16 10.78 3.30 -75.91
CA ALA A 16 9.75 2.95 -74.93
C ALA A 16 9.87 3.96 -73.78
N ALA A 17 9.02 4.98 -73.79
CA ALA A 17 8.81 5.80 -72.62
C ALA A 17 8.13 4.92 -71.57
N PHE A 18 8.86 4.59 -70.50
CA PHE A 18 8.28 3.90 -69.35
C PHE A 18 7.21 4.80 -68.75
N ALA A 19 5.93 4.45 -68.98
CA ALA A 19 4.83 5.05 -68.27
C ALA A 19 4.94 4.66 -66.79
N GLN A 20 4.71 5.61 -65.90
CA GLN A 20 4.78 5.37 -64.47
C GLN A 20 3.46 4.72 -64.02
N GLU A 21 3.48 3.39 -63.87
CA GLU A 21 2.38 2.64 -63.24
C GLU A 21 2.09 3.18 -61.83
N PRO A 22 0.83 3.14 -61.35
CA PRO A 22 0.49 3.48 -59.97
C PRO A 22 1.15 2.48 -59.00
N SER A 23 1.41 2.89 -57.76
CA SER A 23 2.06 1.99 -56.79
C SER A 23 1.12 0.84 -56.43
N LEU A 24 1.62 -0.40 -56.52
CA LEU A 24 0.89 -1.57 -56.05
C LEU A 24 0.79 -1.57 -54.51
N PRO A 25 -0.36 -1.96 -53.92
CA PRO A 25 -0.49 -2.12 -52.48
C PRO A 25 0.45 -3.20 -51.94
N HIS A 26 0.71 -3.18 -50.63
CA HIS A 26 1.62 -4.14 -49.98
C HIS A 26 1.02 -5.56 -49.99
N TYR A 27 -0.27 -5.66 -49.66
CA TYR A 27 -1.08 -6.87 -49.81
C TYR A 27 -1.31 -7.21 -51.32
N PRO A 28 -1.48 -8.51 -51.67
CA PRO A 28 -1.76 -8.91 -53.05
C PRO A 28 -3.18 -8.55 -53.48
N THR A 29 -3.35 -7.97 -54.67
CA THR A 29 -4.67 -7.67 -55.22
C THR A 29 -5.42 -8.95 -55.65
N ARG A 30 -6.75 -8.85 -55.79
CA ARG A 30 -7.61 -9.96 -56.27
C ARG A 30 -7.32 -10.43 -57.72
N ALA A 31 -6.49 -9.70 -58.46
CA ALA A 31 -5.98 -10.12 -59.77
C ALA A 31 -4.70 -10.93 -59.59
N GLU A 32 -3.71 -10.35 -58.91
CA GLU A 32 -2.46 -11.00 -58.50
C GLU A 32 -2.70 -12.37 -57.85
N ALA A 33 -3.53 -12.45 -56.81
CA ALA A 33 -3.74 -13.65 -55.98
C ALA A 33 -4.42 -14.86 -56.68
N ARG A 34 -4.49 -14.91 -58.01
CA ARG A 34 -5.15 -15.98 -58.79
C ARG A 34 -4.22 -16.84 -59.65
N GLU A 35 -2.95 -16.48 -59.77
CA GLU A 35 -2.03 -17.08 -60.76
C GLU A 35 -0.88 -17.87 -60.09
N MET A 36 -1.00 -18.21 -58.80
CA MET A 36 0.14 -18.58 -57.92
C MET A 36 0.80 -19.89 -58.31
N ASP A 37 -0.02 -20.91 -58.51
CA ASP A 37 0.40 -22.23 -58.99
C ASP A 37 1.19 -22.11 -60.31
N ALA A 38 0.76 -21.20 -61.20
CA ALA A 38 1.39 -21.00 -62.51
C ALA A 38 2.74 -20.26 -62.43
N PHE A 39 2.99 -19.45 -61.40
CA PHE A 39 4.32 -18.89 -61.19
C PHE A 39 5.30 -19.90 -60.60
N ILE A 40 4.85 -20.73 -59.65
CA ILE A 40 5.69 -21.76 -59.02
C ILE A 40 6.21 -22.75 -60.07
N ASP A 41 5.35 -23.17 -61.02
CA ASP A 41 5.77 -23.94 -62.20
C ASP A 41 6.75 -23.17 -63.12
N SER A 42 6.70 -21.83 -63.15
CA SER A 42 7.54 -21.01 -64.02
C SER A 42 8.95 -20.74 -63.47
N LEU A 43 9.15 -20.76 -62.15
CA LEU A 43 10.45 -20.52 -61.51
C LEU A 43 11.55 -21.46 -62.00
N GLN A 44 11.18 -22.71 -62.31
CA GLN A 44 12.05 -23.74 -62.88
C GLN A 44 12.68 -23.36 -64.23
N SER A 45 12.32 -22.21 -64.81
CA SER A 45 12.82 -21.71 -66.10
C SER A 45 13.66 -20.43 -66.01
N ARG A 46 13.93 -19.87 -64.82
CA ARG A 46 14.86 -18.74 -64.68
C ARG A 46 16.26 -19.14 -65.15
N ALA A 47 16.89 -18.27 -65.96
CA ALA A 47 18.30 -18.42 -66.30
C ALA A 47 19.14 -17.99 -65.09
N PRO A 48 19.95 -18.88 -64.48
CA PRO A 48 20.62 -18.57 -63.22
C PRO A 48 21.71 -17.50 -63.42
N GLY A 49 21.69 -16.48 -62.56
CA GLY A 49 22.72 -15.47 -62.49
C GLY A 49 23.88 -15.92 -61.60
N LEU A 50 23.58 -16.18 -60.32
CA LEU A 50 24.58 -16.42 -59.28
C LEU A 50 24.35 -17.73 -58.51
N ILE A 51 24.87 -17.85 -57.29
CA ILE A 51 25.13 -19.14 -56.62
C ILE A 51 23.84 -19.70 -56.00
N PRO A 52 23.30 -20.84 -56.48
CA PRO A 52 22.08 -21.48 -55.96
C PRO A 52 22.41 -22.45 -54.81
N GLU A 53 23.36 -22.06 -53.96
CA GLU A 53 23.86 -22.82 -52.82
C GLU A 53 23.99 -21.84 -51.63
N PRO A 54 23.85 -22.30 -50.37
CA PRO A 54 24.03 -21.45 -49.21
C PRO A 54 25.48 -20.94 -49.09
N PRO A 55 25.72 -19.87 -48.32
CA PRO A 55 27.06 -19.42 -47.98
C PRO A 55 27.96 -20.57 -47.48
N PRO A 56 29.24 -20.63 -47.91
CA PRO A 56 30.09 -21.84 -47.77
C PRO A 56 30.63 -22.12 -46.35
N ALA A 57 30.23 -21.32 -45.37
CA ALA A 57 30.61 -21.42 -43.96
C ALA A 57 29.54 -20.74 -43.09
N PRO A 58 29.59 -20.86 -41.74
CA PRO A 58 28.66 -20.16 -40.85
C PRO A 58 28.59 -18.65 -41.14
N VAL A 59 27.37 -18.15 -41.24
CA VAL A 59 27.06 -16.73 -41.43
C VAL A 59 26.27 -16.19 -40.25
N ARG A 60 26.22 -14.86 -40.14
CA ARG A 60 25.41 -14.12 -39.17
C ARG A 60 24.67 -12.99 -39.89
N THR A 61 23.34 -12.98 -39.83
CA THR A 61 22.55 -11.81 -40.26
C THR A 61 22.69 -10.70 -39.23
N MET A 62 22.95 -9.47 -39.69
CA MET A 62 23.06 -8.33 -38.79
C MET A 62 21.72 -7.89 -38.19
N ALA A 63 21.76 -7.41 -36.95
CA ALA A 63 20.68 -6.61 -36.37
C ALA A 63 20.57 -5.24 -37.05
N GLU A 64 19.49 -4.51 -36.77
CA GLU A 64 19.22 -3.22 -37.44
C GLU A 64 19.83 -2.02 -36.73
N TRP A 65 20.21 -2.17 -35.44
CA TRP A 65 20.98 -1.18 -34.68
C TRP A 65 22.50 -1.31 -34.86
N GLU A 66 22.97 -2.22 -35.73
CA GLU A 66 24.38 -2.34 -36.12
C GLU A 66 24.77 -1.29 -37.17
N GLU A 67 26.08 -1.08 -37.34
CA GLU A 67 26.62 -0.05 -38.24
C GLU A 67 26.35 -0.35 -39.73
N ILE A 68 25.76 0.62 -40.43
CA ILE A 68 25.44 0.54 -41.87
C ILE A 68 26.30 1.49 -42.71
N GLN A 69 26.66 1.05 -43.93
CA GLN A 69 27.28 1.92 -44.93
C GLN A 69 26.26 2.59 -45.85
N ALA A 70 25.08 2.00 -46.00
CA ALA A 70 24.01 2.55 -46.83
C ALA A 70 22.59 2.12 -46.40
N ILE A 71 21.61 2.89 -46.86
CA ILE A 71 20.18 2.56 -46.86
C ILE A 71 19.65 2.66 -48.29
N ALA A 72 18.78 1.72 -48.70
CA ALA A 72 18.18 1.69 -50.02
C ALA A 72 16.67 1.95 -49.96
N ILE A 73 16.14 2.71 -50.94
CA ILE A 73 14.72 3.00 -51.16
C ILE A 73 14.37 2.88 -52.65
N SER A 74 13.12 2.52 -52.97
CA SER A 74 12.58 2.53 -54.34
C SER A 74 11.66 3.73 -54.54
N TRP A 75 11.84 4.49 -55.63
CA TRP A 75 11.20 5.78 -55.80
C TRP A 75 9.84 5.72 -56.49
N THR A 76 8.80 6.16 -55.79
CA THR A 76 7.43 6.21 -56.31
C THR A 76 6.86 7.61 -56.16
N GLN A 77 6.38 8.22 -57.25
CA GLN A 77 5.90 9.61 -57.24
C GLN A 77 4.70 9.83 -56.30
N GLN A 78 3.88 8.80 -56.10
CA GLN A 78 2.76 8.77 -55.16
C GLN A 78 3.18 8.97 -53.69
N TYR A 79 4.40 8.58 -53.33
CA TYR A 79 4.93 8.65 -51.96
C TYR A 79 6.20 9.53 -51.90
N ALA A 80 6.33 10.50 -52.81
CA ALA A 80 7.53 11.31 -52.93
C ALA A 80 7.86 12.10 -51.65
N GLU A 81 6.85 12.53 -50.89
CA GLU A 81 7.05 13.36 -49.68
C GLU A 81 7.71 12.55 -48.54
N ILE A 82 7.15 11.40 -48.16
CA ILE A 82 7.78 10.49 -47.19
C ILE A 82 9.18 10.02 -47.66
N LEU A 83 9.36 9.74 -48.95
CA LEU A 83 10.67 9.36 -49.50
C LEU A 83 11.69 10.51 -49.41
N ILE A 84 11.28 11.77 -49.64
CA ILE A 84 12.13 12.97 -49.45
C ILE A 84 12.62 13.06 -48.01
N GLU A 85 11.75 12.87 -47.02
CA GLU A 85 12.12 12.94 -45.61
C GLU A 85 13.07 11.79 -45.21
N ILE A 86 12.84 10.57 -45.70
CA ILE A 86 13.75 9.43 -45.48
C ILE A 86 15.15 9.75 -46.02
N VAL A 87 15.27 10.28 -47.25
CA VAL A 87 16.58 10.68 -47.79
C VAL A 87 17.19 11.81 -46.97
N ARG A 88 16.42 12.86 -46.65
CA ARG A 88 16.89 14.03 -45.88
C ARG A 88 17.45 13.67 -44.52
N HIS A 89 16.81 12.73 -43.83
CA HIS A 89 17.21 12.32 -42.49
C HIS A 89 18.26 11.20 -42.47
N SER A 90 18.43 10.46 -43.57
CA SER A 90 19.43 9.38 -43.69
C SER A 90 20.77 9.82 -44.31
N ALA A 91 20.78 10.77 -45.24
CA ALA A 91 22.00 11.25 -45.90
C ALA A 91 23.09 11.83 -44.97
N PRO A 92 22.78 12.35 -43.76
CA PRO A 92 23.82 12.71 -42.76
C PRO A 92 24.47 11.52 -42.04
N GLU A 93 23.89 10.31 -42.16
CA GLU A 93 24.23 9.12 -41.37
C GLU A 93 24.91 8.02 -42.21
N CYS A 94 24.50 7.86 -43.47
CA CYS A 94 25.04 6.86 -44.40
C CYS A 94 24.75 7.23 -45.87
N THR A 95 25.18 6.39 -46.82
CA THR A 95 24.86 6.59 -48.24
C THR A 95 23.41 6.21 -48.51
N VAL A 96 22.64 7.07 -49.17
CA VAL A 96 21.24 6.77 -49.56
C VAL A 96 21.21 6.34 -51.02
N ILE A 97 20.87 5.08 -51.25
CA ILE A 97 20.66 4.49 -52.58
C ILE A 97 19.19 4.65 -52.96
N VAL A 98 18.91 5.41 -54.02
CA VAL A 98 17.55 5.67 -54.51
C VAL A 98 17.36 4.96 -55.85
N ILE A 99 16.53 3.93 -55.88
CA ILE A 99 16.26 3.17 -57.11
C ILE A 99 15.13 3.87 -57.87
N ALA A 100 15.39 4.30 -59.10
CA ALA A 100 14.48 5.16 -59.84
C ALA A 100 14.48 4.92 -61.36
N SER A 101 13.29 4.81 -61.95
CA SER A 101 13.12 4.71 -63.40
C SER A 101 13.56 5.96 -64.17
N ASN A 102 13.68 7.11 -63.50
CA ASN A 102 14.18 8.36 -64.08
C ASN A 102 15.00 9.17 -63.05
N ALA A 103 16.31 8.87 -62.97
CA ALA A 103 17.21 9.50 -62.02
C ALA A 103 17.27 11.04 -62.08
N ASN A 104 17.11 11.63 -63.27
CA ASN A 104 17.08 13.09 -63.43
C ASN A 104 15.84 13.73 -62.78
N SER A 105 14.68 13.07 -62.86
CA SER A 105 13.46 13.55 -62.20
C SER A 105 13.62 13.57 -60.68
N VAL A 106 14.16 12.47 -60.12
CA VAL A 106 14.36 12.29 -58.68
C VAL A 106 15.41 13.26 -58.14
N SER A 107 16.54 13.42 -58.84
CA SER A 107 17.59 14.37 -58.47
C SER A 107 17.07 15.82 -58.41
N ASN A 108 16.24 16.22 -59.38
CA ASN A 108 15.62 17.54 -59.38
C ASN A 108 14.62 17.72 -58.23
N GLN A 109 13.84 16.70 -57.87
CA GLN A 109 12.89 16.75 -56.75
C GLN A 109 13.59 16.85 -55.40
N LEU A 110 14.62 16.03 -55.17
CA LEU A 110 15.43 16.07 -53.94
C LEU A 110 16.14 17.41 -53.76
N GLN A 111 16.75 17.94 -54.83
CA GLN A 111 17.38 19.27 -54.80
C GLN A 111 16.37 20.40 -54.58
N ALA A 112 15.19 20.34 -55.18
CA ALA A 112 14.11 21.30 -54.95
C ALA A 112 13.58 21.24 -53.51
N ALA A 113 13.58 20.06 -52.88
CA ALA A 113 13.25 19.84 -51.48
C ALA A 113 14.44 20.09 -50.51
N GLY A 114 15.53 20.70 -50.99
CA GLY A 114 16.67 21.11 -50.16
C GLY A 114 17.54 19.97 -49.62
N VAL A 115 17.43 18.77 -50.17
CA VAL A 115 18.22 17.60 -49.72
C VAL A 115 19.67 17.71 -50.20
N PRO A 116 20.69 17.59 -49.31
CA PRO A 116 22.09 17.51 -49.70
C PRO A 116 22.36 16.22 -50.49
N MET A 117 22.96 16.33 -51.67
CA MET A 117 23.17 15.20 -52.57
C MET A 117 24.53 14.49 -52.39
N ASP A 118 25.39 14.99 -51.50
CA ASP A 118 26.78 14.49 -51.32
C ASP A 118 26.87 13.02 -50.89
N HIS A 119 25.80 12.50 -50.27
CA HIS A 119 25.64 11.11 -49.85
C HIS A 119 24.45 10.41 -50.52
N VAL A 120 23.91 10.94 -51.62
CA VAL A 120 22.73 10.39 -52.31
C VAL A 120 23.09 9.93 -53.71
N GLU A 121 22.90 8.64 -53.98
CA GLU A 121 23.15 8.01 -55.28
C GLU A 121 21.85 7.46 -55.86
N ILE A 122 21.58 7.75 -57.14
CA ILE A 122 20.32 7.36 -57.78
C ILE A 122 20.61 6.32 -58.86
N LEU A 123 20.17 5.08 -58.64
CA LEU A 123 20.38 3.94 -59.53
C LEU A 123 19.21 3.76 -60.49
N ALA A 124 19.52 3.60 -61.78
CA ALA A 124 18.52 3.37 -62.82
C ALA A 124 18.26 1.87 -63.02
N ALA A 125 17.25 1.34 -62.35
CA ALA A 125 16.78 -0.04 -62.49
C ALA A 125 15.23 -0.10 -62.57
N PRO A 126 14.66 -1.16 -63.17
CA PRO A 126 13.23 -1.43 -63.11
C PRO A 126 12.82 -2.02 -61.75
N TYR A 127 11.60 -1.73 -61.30
CA TYR A 127 10.95 -2.22 -60.09
C TYR A 127 9.43 -2.07 -60.27
N ASN A 128 8.64 -2.85 -59.54
CA ASN A 128 7.18 -2.84 -59.59
C ASN A 128 6.53 -2.10 -58.42
N SER A 129 7.19 -2.02 -57.25
CA SER A 129 6.61 -1.44 -56.04
C SER A 129 7.62 -0.71 -55.15
N VAL A 130 7.11 0.07 -54.20
CA VAL A 130 7.92 0.86 -53.25
C VAL A 130 8.52 0.00 -52.11
N TRP A 131 8.05 -1.24 -51.95
CA TRP A 131 8.20 -2.08 -50.77
C TRP A 131 9.57 -2.79 -50.67
N ILE A 132 10.67 -2.05 -50.83
CA ILE A 132 12.04 -2.59 -50.88
C ILE A 132 12.46 -3.34 -49.60
N ARG A 133 11.72 -3.20 -48.49
CA ARG A 133 11.87 -4.06 -47.32
C ARG A 133 11.71 -5.53 -47.65
N ASP A 134 10.71 -5.83 -48.48
CA ASP A 134 10.19 -7.17 -48.69
C ASP A 134 11.02 -7.98 -49.67
N TYR A 135 11.46 -7.32 -50.75
CA TYR A 135 12.22 -7.90 -51.85
C TYR A 135 13.70 -7.47 -51.87
N GLY A 136 14.09 -6.47 -51.09
CA GLY A 136 15.48 -6.06 -50.97
C GLY A 136 16.30 -7.09 -50.18
N PRO A 137 17.59 -7.23 -50.44
CA PRO A 137 18.41 -8.34 -49.93
C PRO A 137 18.70 -8.25 -48.43
N TRP A 138 18.85 -9.39 -47.75
CA TRP A 138 19.34 -9.42 -46.36
C TRP A 138 20.88 -9.42 -46.34
N THR A 139 21.48 -8.58 -45.51
CA THR A 139 22.93 -8.51 -45.31
C THR A 139 23.42 -9.50 -44.26
N VAL A 140 24.40 -10.32 -44.63
CA VAL A 140 24.99 -11.35 -43.77
C VAL A 140 26.52 -11.28 -43.76
N TYR A 141 27.12 -11.63 -42.64
CA TYR A 141 28.57 -11.68 -42.47
C TYR A 141 29.07 -13.12 -42.40
N HIS A 142 30.12 -13.43 -43.17
CA HIS A 142 30.91 -14.66 -43.02
C HIS A 142 31.57 -14.68 -41.64
N ASN A 143 31.46 -15.79 -40.88
CA ASN A 143 32.05 -15.97 -39.55
C ASN A 143 31.89 -14.72 -38.65
N ASP A 144 30.64 -14.30 -38.45
CA ASP A 144 30.18 -13.12 -37.68
C ASP A 144 30.59 -11.72 -38.18
N VAL A 145 31.84 -11.56 -38.65
CA VAL A 145 32.52 -10.27 -38.84
C VAL A 145 33.58 -10.24 -39.96
N ASP A 146 33.66 -11.28 -40.79
CA ASP A 146 34.62 -11.34 -41.90
C ASP A 146 34.04 -10.65 -43.16
N SER A 147 33.83 -11.33 -44.29
CA SER A 147 33.26 -10.69 -45.49
C SER A 147 31.77 -10.39 -45.34
N LEU A 148 31.37 -9.17 -45.68
CA LEU A 148 29.97 -8.84 -45.97
C LEU A 148 29.54 -9.55 -47.26
N MET A 149 28.33 -10.09 -47.23
CA MET A 149 27.66 -10.77 -48.33
C MET A 149 26.16 -10.42 -48.26
N ILE A 150 25.41 -10.76 -49.30
CA ILE A 150 23.96 -10.67 -49.28
C ILE A 150 23.29 -12.00 -49.59
N VAL A 151 22.05 -12.13 -49.10
CA VAL A 151 21.17 -13.27 -49.31
C VAL A 151 19.91 -12.80 -50.01
N ASP A 152 19.43 -13.65 -50.92
CA ASP A 152 18.23 -13.46 -51.74
C ASP A 152 17.34 -14.71 -51.70
N TRP A 153 16.05 -14.55 -52.01
CA TRP A 153 15.00 -15.57 -51.88
C TRP A 153 13.90 -15.33 -52.92
N ILE A 154 12.84 -16.14 -52.92
CA ILE A 154 11.69 -15.92 -53.81
C ILE A 154 10.73 -14.93 -53.13
N TYR A 155 10.59 -13.72 -53.65
CA TYR A 155 9.62 -12.75 -53.12
C TYR A 155 8.18 -13.29 -53.25
N ASN A 156 7.45 -13.27 -52.13
CA ASN A 156 6.04 -13.69 -52.04
C ASN A 156 5.01 -12.82 -52.79
N ARG A 157 5.45 -11.95 -53.70
CA ARG A 157 4.60 -11.24 -54.68
C ARG A 157 5.09 -11.53 -56.11
N PRO A 158 4.97 -12.79 -56.60
CA PRO A 158 5.64 -13.25 -57.81
C PRO A 158 5.32 -12.50 -59.12
N TRP A 159 4.19 -11.80 -59.16
CA TRP A 159 3.71 -10.86 -60.20
C TRP A 159 4.57 -9.61 -60.31
N ARG A 160 5.52 -9.42 -59.38
CA ARG A 160 6.42 -8.29 -59.27
C ARG A 160 7.86 -8.69 -59.62
N PRO A 161 8.13 -9.30 -60.81
CA PRO A 161 9.44 -9.87 -61.15
C PRO A 161 10.53 -8.81 -61.43
N GLN A 162 10.24 -7.52 -61.27
CA GLN A 162 11.24 -6.44 -61.32
C GLN A 162 11.68 -6.02 -59.91
N ASP A 163 10.80 -6.13 -58.90
CA ASP A 163 11.16 -5.99 -57.48
C ASP A 163 12.21 -7.07 -57.12
N ASP A 164 11.94 -8.30 -57.55
CA ASP A 164 12.75 -9.51 -57.39
C ASP A 164 14.08 -9.50 -58.21
N LEU A 165 14.48 -8.37 -58.79
CA LEU A 165 15.79 -8.14 -59.42
C LEU A 165 16.68 -7.17 -58.63
N ILE A 166 16.10 -6.40 -57.70
CA ILE A 166 16.80 -5.39 -56.93
C ILE A 166 17.93 -5.94 -56.03
N PRO A 167 17.85 -7.15 -55.44
CA PRO A 167 18.98 -7.82 -54.80
C PRO A 167 20.24 -7.86 -55.67
N THR A 168 20.11 -8.25 -56.95
CA THR A 168 21.24 -8.28 -57.90
C THR A 168 21.78 -6.88 -58.19
N VAL A 169 20.91 -5.88 -58.38
CA VAL A 169 21.33 -4.48 -58.61
C VAL A 169 22.17 -3.94 -57.44
N LEU A 170 21.79 -4.29 -56.21
CA LEU A 170 22.54 -3.90 -55.01
C LEU A 170 23.83 -4.73 -54.85
N ALA A 171 23.82 -6.03 -55.19
CA ALA A 171 25.02 -6.87 -55.24
C ALA A 171 26.09 -6.27 -56.16
N GLU A 172 25.70 -5.93 -57.40
CA GLU A 172 26.59 -5.33 -58.40
C GLU A 172 27.10 -3.96 -57.93
N ARG A 173 26.22 -3.10 -57.38
CA ARG A 173 26.63 -1.77 -56.91
C ARG A 173 27.65 -1.83 -55.78
N PHE A 174 27.46 -2.69 -54.78
CA PHE A 174 28.38 -2.80 -53.65
C PHE A 174 29.54 -3.80 -53.88
N ASN A 175 29.56 -4.49 -55.03
CA ASN A 175 30.50 -5.57 -55.35
C ASN A 175 30.51 -6.66 -54.24
N LEU A 176 29.32 -7.12 -53.87
CA LEU A 176 29.12 -8.13 -52.82
C LEU A 176 28.75 -9.49 -53.42
N PRO A 177 29.21 -10.61 -52.82
CA PRO A 177 28.67 -11.93 -53.11
C PRO A 177 27.17 -11.98 -52.76
N ILE A 178 26.38 -12.58 -53.64
CA ILE A 178 24.95 -12.86 -53.45
C ILE A 178 24.73 -14.38 -53.52
N TYR A 179 23.95 -14.89 -52.55
CA TYR A 179 23.57 -16.29 -52.43
C TYR A 179 22.05 -16.41 -52.49
N GLU A 180 21.54 -17.20 -53.43
CA GLU A 180 20.12 -17.22 -53.77
C GLU A 180 19.44 -18.51 -53.26
N ALA A 181 18.45 -18.38 -52.37
CA ALA A 181 17.60 -19.49 -51.93
C ALA A 181 16.51 -19.87 -52.95
N THR A 182 16.73 -19.57 -54.24
CA THR A 182 15.75 -19.57 -55.34
C THR A 182 15.60 -20.90 -56.07
N ALA A 183 16.36 -21.93 -55.66
CA ALA A 183 16.43 -23.23 -56.34
C ALA A 183 16.43 -24.42 -55.38
N ALA A 184 16.00 -25.58 -55.87
CA ALA A 184 15.86 -26.82 -55.11
C ALA A 184 17.20 -27.31 -54.51
N PRO A 185 17.22 -27.76 -53.24
CA PRO A 185 16.07 -28.04 -52.37
C PRO A 185 15.54 -26.82 -51.58
N TYR A 186 16.12 -25.63 -51.78
CA TYR A 186 15.86 -24.47 -50.93
C TYR A 186 14.55 -23.77 -51.30
N ASP A 187 14.34 -23.41 -52.58
CA ASP A 187 13.10 -22.83 -53.13
C ASP A 187 12.28 -21.98 -52.12
N TRP A 188 12.91 -21.03 -51.43
CA TRP A 188 12.37 -20.43 -50.22
C TRP A 188 11.55 -19.19 -50.54
N ILE A 189 10.24 -19.24 -50.28
CA ILE A 189 9.34 -18.09 -50.43
C ILE A 189 9.38 -17.27 -49.14
N HIS A 190 9.59 -15.96 -49.26
CA HIS A 190 9.60 -15.06 -48.11
C HIS A 190 9.31 -13.59 -48.46
N THR A 191 9.19 -12.80 -47.41
CA THR A 191 9.22 -11.34 -47.41
C THR A 191 10.16 -10.84 -46.30
N GLY A 192 10.94 -9.79 -46.59
CA GLY A 192 11.83 -9.15 -45.64
C GLY A 192 11.17 -8.31 -44.54
N GLY A 193 9.88 -7.97 -44.64
CA GLY A 193 9.12 -7.34 -43.54
C GLY A 193 8.79 -8.33 -42.42
N ASN A 194 8.62 -9.60 -42.78
CA ASN A 194 8.33 -10.70 -41.86
C ASN A 194 9.58 -11.45 -41.36
N ASN A 195 10.75 -10.79 -41.27
CA ASN A 195 11.99 -11.39 -40.76
C ASN A 195 12.77 -10.41 -39.87
N LEU A 196 12.39 -10.36 -38.59
CA LEU A 196 13.11 -9.64 -37.56
C LEU A 196 14.20 -10.55 -36.96
N ARG A 197 15.27 -9.96 -36.41
CA ARG A 197 16.37 -10.72 -35.79
C ARG A 197 17.05 -9.97 -34.66
N ASP A 198 17.65 -10.73 -33.74
CA ASP A 198 18.42 -10.22 -32.59
C ASP A 198 19.90 -9.90 -32.91
N GLY A 199 20.35 -10.20 -34.13
CA GLY A 199 21.76 -10.09 -34.55
C GLY A 199 22.71 -11.14 -33.94
N MET A 200 22.20 -12.02 -33.09
CA MET A 200 22.91 -13.03 -32.30
C MET A 200 22.50 -14.47 -32.67
N GLY A 201 21.69 -14.65 -33.72
CA GLY A 201 21.31 -15.95 -34.27
C GLY A 201 19.89 -16.42 -33.90
N THR A 202 19.03 -15.50 -33.47
CA THR A 202 17.57 -15.70 -33.34
C THR A 202 16.84 -14.86 -34.38
N ASN A 203 16.06 -15.51 -35.23
CA ASN A 203 15.15 -14.85 -36.17
C ASN A 203 13.70 -15.02 -35.70
N PHE A 204 12.83 -14.12 -36.16
CA PHE A 204 11.41 -14.06 -35.83
C PHE A 204 10.57 -13.75 -37.08
N SER A 205 9.52 -14.53 -37.30
CA SER A 205 8.47 -14.27 -38.30
C SER A 205 7.07 -14.49 -37.70
N SER A 206 6.03 -14.22 -38.47
CA SER A 206 4.72 -14.85 -38.27
C SER A 206 4.67 -16.26 -38.89
N GLU A 207 3.61 -17.02 -38.62
CA GLU A 207 3.34 -18.33 -39.23
C GLU A 207 3.12 -18.29 -40.76
N LEU A 208 2.92 -17.10 -41.36
CA LEU A 208 2.87 -16.89 -42.81
C LEU A 208 4.03 -17.57 -43.57
N VAL A 209 5.24 -17.65 -42.98
CA VAL A 209 6.37 -18.36 -43.62
C VAL A 209 6.08 -19.85 -43.86
N LEU A 210 5.27 -20.47 -43.01
CA LEU A 210 4.82 -21.86 -43.13
C LEU A 210 3.73 -21.98 -44.20
N GLU A 211 2.78 -21.06 -44.20
CA GLU A 211 1.67 -20.99 -45.17
C GLU A 211 2.15 -20.73 -46.61
N GLU A 212 3.16 -19.87 -46.80
CA GLU A 212 3.76 -19.55 -48.10
C GLU A 212 4.76 -20.63 -48.59
N ASN A 213 5.16 -21.59 -47.74
CA ASN A 213 6.04 -22.70 -48.09
C ASN A 213 5.38 -24.09 -47.89
N PRO A 214 4.16 -24.37 -48.42
CA PRO A 214 3.38 -25.56 -48.09
C PRO A 214 3.99 -26.88 -48.57
N GLY A 215 5.04 -26.82 -49.40
CA GLY A 215 5.85 -27.98 -49.81
C GLY A 215 6.98 -28.35 -48.84
N LYS A 216 7.10 -27.67 -47.69
CA LYS A 216 8.18 -27.84 -46.70
C LYS A 216 7.64 -28.05 -45.29
N THR A 217 8.38 -28.78 -44.47
CA THR A 217 8.19 -28.81 -43.03
C THR A 217 8.86 -27.61 -42.36
N GLU A 218 8.40 -27.24 -41.17
CA GLU A 218 9.03 -26.20 -40.35
C GLU A 218 10.53 -26.49 -40.10
N ALA A 219 10.89 -27.76 -39.86
CA ALA A 219 12.29 -28.17 -39.65
C ALA A 219 13.17 -27.96 -40.89
N GLU A 220 12.60 -28.00 -42.11
CA GLU A 220 13.31 -27.67 -43.35
C GLU A 220 13.44 -26.15 -43.53
N ILE A 221 12.40 -25.37 -43.17
CA ILE A 221 12.45 -23.90 -43.13
C ILE A 221 13.52 -23.41 -42.14
N ASP A 222 13.60 -24.05 -40.96
CA ASP A 222 14.66 -23.81 -39.97
C ASP A 222 16.04 -24.19 -40.49
N ALA A 223 16.16 -25.26 -41.29
CA ALA A 223 17.43 -25.63 -41.92
C ALA A 223 17.87 -24.59 -42.97
N ILE A 224 16.93 -24.05 -43.76
CA ILE A 224 17.17 -22.99 -44.73
C ILE A 224 17.59 -21.69 -44.01
N ALA A 225 16.81 -21.23 -43.03
CA ALA A 225 17.12 -20.01 -42.26
C ALA A 225 18.47 -20.13 -41.54
N ARG A 226 18.81 -21.31 -41.01
CA ARG A 226 20.14 -21.57 -40.41
C ARG A 226 21.27 -21.53 -41.43
N ALA A 227 21.07 -22.08 -42.62
CA ALA A 227 22.09 -22.14 -43.68
C ALA A 227 22.35 -20.78 -44.35
N TYR A 228 21.30 -20.00 -44.63
CA TYR A 228 21.42 -18.71 -45.31
C TYR A 228 21.58 -17.52 -44.35
N LEU A 229 20.95 -17.53 -43.16
CA LEU A 229 20.90 -16.36 -42.27
C LEU A 229 21.68 -16.51 -40.96
N GLY A 230 22.14 -17.73 -40.64
CA GLY A 230 22.73 -18.02 -39.33
C GLY A 230 21.70 -18.18 -38.21
N ALA A 231 20.41 -18.33 -38.56
CA ALA A 231 19.34 -18.53 -37.58
C ALA A 231 19.52 -19.86 -36.84
N SER A 232 20.22 -19.83 -35.70
CA SER A 232 20.35 -20.97 -34.81
C SER A 232 18.97 -21.41 -34.29
N ARG A 233 18.12 -20.41 -34.01
CA ARG A 233 16.72 -20.49 -33.60
C ARG A 233 15.88 -19.64 -34.56
N TYR A 234 14.71 -20.12 -34.96
CA TYR A 234 13.73 -19.36 -35.73
C TYR A 234 12.36 -19.48 -35.06
N ILE A 235 11.88 -18.38 -34.47
CA ILE A 235 10.61 -18.31 -33.76
C ILE A 235 9.52 -17.85 -34.75
N LYS A 236 8.33 -18.44 -34.68
CA LYS A 236 7.16 -17.99 -35.45
C LYS A 236 6.04 -17.66 -34.46
N PHE A 237 5.37 -16.53 -34.68
CA PHE A 237 4.17 -16.14 -33.92
C PHE A 237 2.91 -16.42 -34.75
N PRO A 238 1.78 -16.79 -34.12
CA PRO A 238 0.48 -16.85 -34.76
C PRO A 238 0.16 -15.64 -35.63
N ASN A 239 -0.41 -15.89 -36.81
CA ASN A 239 -0.83 -14.84 -37.75
C ASN A 239 -1.92 -13.94 -37.12
N LEU A 240 -1.70 -12.62 -37.14
CA LEU A 240 -2.61 -11.66 -36.53
C LEU A 240 -3.95 -11.53 -37.32
N PRO A 241 -5.13 -11.54 -36.65
CA PRO A 241 -6.43 -11.55 -37.31
C PRO A 241 -6.75 -10.36 -38.25
N TYR A 242 -6.25 -9.16 -37.96
CA TYR A 242 -6.60 -7.93 -38.68
C TYR A 242 -5.45 -7.32 -39.51
N ASP A 243 -4.21 -7.74 -39.30
CA ASP A 243 -3.09 -7.42 -40.17
C ASP A 243 -3.19 -8.20 -41.50
N LEU A 244 -3.65 -7.55 -42.58
CA LEU A 244 -3.87 -8.18 -43.88
C LEU A 244 -2.59 -8.64 -44.62
N ILE A 245 -1.40 -8.38 -44.07
CA ILE A 245 -0.13 -8.89 -44.59
C ILE A 245 0.56 -9.87 -43.65
N HIS A 246 0.12 -9.99 -42.39
CA HIS A 246 0.73 -10.81 -41.32
C HIS A 246 2.25 -10.59 -41.16
N HIS A 247 2.74 -9.34 -41.11
CA HIS A 247 4.17 -9.04 -40.91
C HIS A 247 4.48 -8.61 -39.47
N LEU A 248 5.56 -9.16 -38.89
CA LEU A 248 6.01 -8.70 -37.56
C LEU A 248 6.42 -7.22 -37.50
N ASP A 249 6.96 -6.65 -38.58
CA ASP A 249 7.40 -5.24 -38.57
C ASP A 249 6.27 -4.21 -38.42
N MET A 250 5.01 -4.62 -38.59
CA MET A 250 3.83 -3.81 -38.33
C MET A 250 3.47 -3.71 -36.84
N HIS A 251 3.98 -4.59 -35.97
CA HIS A 251 3.64 -4.60 -34.54
C HIS A 251 4.81 -4.85 -33.57
N ILE A 252 6.01 -5.18 -34.07
CA ILE A 252 7.23 -5.49 -33.29
C ILE A 252 8.45 -4.71 -33.81
N ARG A 253 9.27 -4.17 -32.90
CA ARG A 253 10.56 -3.53 -33.19
C ARG A 253 11.60 -3.89 -32.13
N PHE A 254 12.59 -4.72 -32.47
CA PHE A 254 13.76 -4.91 -31.61
C PHE A 254 14.65 -3.66 -31.65
N ILE A 255 15.17 -3.25 -30.48
CA ILE A 255 16.00 -2.04 -30.31
C ILE A 255 17.38 -2.32 -29.69
N ASP A 256 17.51 -3.43 -28.97
CA ASP A 256 18.79 -4.03 -28.59
C ASP A 256 18.66 -5.57 -28.54
N GLU A 257 19.74 -6.25 -28.19
CA GLU A 257 19.85 -7.71 -28.14
C GLU A 257 18.89 -8.36 -27.12
N GLU A 258 18.28 -7.58 -26.21
CA GLU A 258 17.40 -8.04 -25.12
C GLU A 258 16.09 -7.24 -24.97
N THR A 259 15.76 -6.34 -25.90
CA THR A 259 14.66 -5.36 -25.74
C THR A 259 13.89 -5.13 -27.03
N VAL A 260 12.56 -5.10 -26.88
CA VAL A 260 11.62 -5.04 -27.99
C VAL A 260 10.48 -4.06 -27.67
N ILE A 261 10.14 -3.19 -28.63
CA ILE A 261 8.95 -2.35 -28.60
C ILE A 261 7.84 -3.09 -29.33
N ILE A 262 6.70 -3.26 -28.68
CA ILE A 262 5.52 -3.95 -29.22
C ILE A 262 4.30 -3.05 -29.09
N GLY A 263 3.46 -3.01 -30.14
CA GLY A 263 2.25 -2.20 -30.17
C GLY A 263 1.26 -2.52 -29.05
N GLN A 264 0.51 -1.52 -28.62
CA GLN A 264 -0.55 -1.66 -27.63
C GLN A 264 -1.85 -1.04 -28.14
N TYR A 265 -2.85 -1.89 -28.38
CA TYR A 265 -4.22 -1.48 -28.66
C TYR A 265 -5.00 -1.35 -27.33
N PRO A 266 -6.17 -0.68 -27.34
CA PRO A 266 -7.10 -0.77 -26.22
C PRO A 266 -7.52 -2.21 -25.93
N GLU A 267 -7.96 -2.50 -24.71
CA GLU A 267 -8.40 -3.84 -24.30
C GLU A 267 -9.51 -4.38 -25.21
N GLY A 268 -9.31 -5.57 -25.77
CA GLY A 268 -10.26 -6.24 -26.66
C GLY A 268 -10.36 -5.66 -28.09
N VAL A 269 -9.52 -4.69 -28.48
CA VAL A 269 -9.59 -4.00 -29.78
C VAL A 269 -8.54 -4.53 -30.76
N ALA A 270 -8.96 -4.73 -32.01
CA ALA A 270 -8.15 -5.22 -33.12
C ALA A 270 -7.27 -6.44 -32.74
N ASP A 271 -5.99 -6.43 -33.11
CA ASP A 271 -5.05 -7.52 -32.81
C ASP A 271 -4.57 -7.55 -31.35
N GLY A 272 -5.01 -6.60 -30.52
CA GLY A 272 -4.60 -6.46 -29.12
C GLY A 272 -4.57 -7.79 -28.35
N PRO A 273 -5.66 -8.58 -28.32
CA PRO A 273 -5.69 -9.87 -27.62
C PRO A 273 -4.59 -10.85 -28.07
N GLN A 274 -4.38 -11.01 -29.39
CA GLN A 274 -3.36 -11.93 -29.92
C GLN A 274 -1.94 -11.40 -29.66
N ILE A 275 -1.76 -10.07 -29.63
CA ILE A 275 -0.50 -9.42 -29.28
C ILE A 275 -0.16 -9.64 -27.79
N GLU A 276 -1.12 -9.61 -26.87
CA GLU A 276 -0.87 -9.95 -25.46
C GLU A 276 -0.46 -11.44 -25.29
N GLU A 277 -1.13 -12.37 -25.98
CA GLU A 277 -0.73 -13.80 -26.00
C GLU A 277 0.70 -14.00 -26.54
N ASN A 278 1.04 -13.28 -27.62
CA ASN A 278 2.40 -13.31 -28.20
C ASN A 278 3.45 -12.70 -27.26
N ILE A 279 3.08 -11.67 -26.48
CA ILE A 279 3.93 -11.08 -25.42
C ILE A 279 4.14 -12.08 -24.28
N GLU A 280 3.11 -12.79 -23.84
CA GLU A 280 3.22 -13.80 -22.79
C GLU A 280 4.16 -14.93 -23.21
N TYR A 281 3.97 -15.50 -24.41
CA TYR A 281 4.86 -16.51 -24.98
C TYR A 281 6.32 -16.03 -25.11
N LEU A 282 6.54 -14.82 -25.64
CA LEU A 282 7.88 -14.23 -25.77
C LEU A 282 8.56 -14.01 -24.41
N SER A 283 7.79 -13.70 -23.36
CA SER A 283 8.31 -13.40 -22.02
C SER A 283 8.59 -14.65 -21.19
N GLN A 284 7.81 -15.72 -21.37
CA GLN A 284 7.92 -16.96 -20.59
C GLN A 284 8.82 -18.02 -21.26
N GLU A 285 8.68 -18.25 -22.56
CA GLU A 285 9.24 -19.42 -23.25
C GLU A 285 10.45 -19.10 -24.16
N VAL A 286 10.65 -17.83 -24.54
CA VAL A 286 11.63 -17.42 -25.56
C VAL A 286 12.77 -16.58 -24.96
N PRO A 287 13.84 -17.19 -24.42
CA PRO A 287 14.96 -16.43 -23.90
C PRO A 287 15.74 -15.72 -25.02
N THR A 288 16.29 -14.55 -24.70
CA THR A 288 17.33 -13.82 -25.46
C THR A 288 18.53 -14.72 -25.77
N ALA A 289 19.40 -14.31 -26.70
CA ALA A 289 20.65 -15.01 -26.98
C ALA A 289 21.62 -15.09 -25.78
N PHE A 290 21.36 -14.32 -24.72
CA PHE A 290 22.12 -14.35 -23.46
C PHE A 290 21.45 -15.20 -22.36
N GLY A 291 20.29 -15.81 -22.63
CA GLY A 291 19.59 -16.71 -21.71
C GLY A 291 18.57 -16.04 -20.78
N ASN A 292 18.42 -14.71 -20.85
CA ASN A 292 17.45 -13.95 -20.06
C ASN A 292 16.12 -13.78 -20.81
N ALA A 293 15.04 -13.38 -20.13
CA ALA A 293 13.81 -12.89 -20.81
C ALA A 293 14.04 -11.52 -21.50
N TYR A 294 13.25 -11.26 -22.55
CA TYR A 294 13.21 -9.96 -23.25
C TYR A 294 12.48 -8.89 -22.41
N LYS A 295 12.96 -7.63 -22.44
CA LYS A 295 12.19 -6.48 -21.94
C LYS A 295 11.22 -6.02 -23.03
N VAL A 296 9.93 -6.15 -22.77
CA VAL A 296 8.87 -5.65 -23.65
C VAL A 296 8.51 -4.22 -23.27
N ILE A 297 8.65 -3.30 -24.21
CA ILE A 297 8.17 -1.92 -24.15
C ILE A 297 6.84 -1.84 -24.90
N ARG A 298 5.83 -1.22 -24.29
CA ARG A 298 4.54 -0.99 -24.95
C ARG A 298 4.47 0.41 -25.55
N VAL A 299 4.05 0.50 -26.80
CA VAL A 299 3.76 1.79 -27.47
C VAL A 299 2.29 1.84 -27.88
N PRO A 300 1.47 2.76 -27.32
CA PRO A 300 0.05 2.88 -27.67
C PRO A 300 -0.14 3.17 -29.15
N MET A 301 -0.93 2.33 -29.85
CA MET A 301 -1.22 2.50 -31.27
C MET A 301 -2.42 3.45 -31.46
N PRO A 302 -2.36 4.36 -32.45
CA PRO A 302 -3.40 5.38 -32.62
C PRO A 302 -4.55 4.83 -33.49
N PRO A 303 -5.79 5.25 -33.25
CA PRO A 303 -6.89 5.00 -34.18
C PRO A 303 -6.70 5.81 -35.47
N ASP A 304 -7.51 5.55 -36.50
CA ASP A 304 -7.62 6.39 -37.71
C ASP A 304 -8.18 7.80 -37.38
N ALA A 305 -8.20 8.67 -38.39
CA ALA A 305 -8.72 10.04 -38.26
C ALA A 305 -10.23 10.13 -37.88
N ASN A 306 -10.95 9.01 -37.89
CA ASN A 306 -12.36 8.90 -37.49
C ASN A 306 -12.53 8.19 -36.13
N GLY A 307 -11.44 7.83 -35.43
CA GLY A 307 -11.48 7.11 -34.15
C GLY A 307 -11.65 5.60 -34.25
N ARG A 308 -11.32 4.98 -35.40
CA ARG A 308 -11.52 3.56 -35.70
C ARG A 308 -10.19 2.79 -35.72
N TYR A 309 -10.24 1.53 -35.31
CA TYR A 309 -9.12 0.58 -35.42
C TYR A 309 -9.40 -0.45 -36.54
N PRO A 310 -8.44 -1.32 -36.91
CA PRO A 310 -8.59 -2.29 -38.02
C PRO A 310 -9.83 -3.20 -37.94
N ASP A 311 -10.28 -3.54 -36.72
CA ASP A 311 -11.52 -4.29 -36.45
C ASP A 311 -12.81 -3.59 -36.89
N ASN A 312 -12.79 -2.26 -37.01
CA ASN A 312 -13.88 -1.40 -37.46
C ASN A 312 -13.52 -0.65 -38.78
N ASN A 313 -12.76 -1.33 -39.63
CA ASN A 313 -12.28 -0.85 -40.94
C ASN A 313 -11.46 0.46 -40.86
N GLY A 314 -10.78 0.73 -39.74
CA GLY A 314 -9.76 1.77 -39.62
C GLY A 314 -8.42 1.38 -40.25
N ASP A 315 -7.52 2.35 -40.41
CA ASP A 315 -6.18 2.10 -40.95
C ASP A 315 -5.28 1.39 -39.93
N TYR A 316 -4.34 0.56 -40.39
CA TYR A 316 -3.36 -0.12 -39.54
C TYR A 316 -2.21 0.82 -39.15
N ARG A 317 -2.52 1.93 -38.47
CA ARG A 317 -1.50 2.89 -37.98
C ARG A 317 -0.61 2.22 -36.94
N THR A 318 0.70 2.33 -37.11
CA THR A 318 1.70 1.65 -36.27
C THR A 318 2.95 2.49 -36.02
N TYR A 319 3.41 2.53 -34.77
CA TYR A 319 4.67 3.16 -34.37
C TYR A 319 5.89 2.22 -34.42
N THR A 320 5.72 0.90 -34.60
CA THR A 320 6.84 -0.07 -34.64
C THR A 320 7.45 -0.26 -36.02
N ASN A 321 6.79 0.24 -37.08
CA ASN A 321 7.29 0.24 -38.46
C ASN A 321 8.35 1.35 -38.70
N SER A 322 9.19 1.57 -37.69
CA SER A 322 10.34 2.48 -37.64
C SER A 322 11.62 1.83 -38.19
N ILE A 323 12.68 2.60 -38.46
CA ILE A 323 13.98 2.07 -38.90
C ILE A 323 15.17 2.85 -38.32
N PHE A 324 16.21 2.12 -37.91
CA PHE A 324 17.50 2.67 -37.51
C PHE A 324 18.34 3.08 -38.72
N VAL A 325 19.02 4.21 -38.62
CA VAL A 325 19.97 4.72 -39.59
C VAL A 325 21.19 5.28 -38.84
N ASN A 326 22.13 4.40 -38.49
CA ASN A 326 23.27 4.66 -37.60
C ASN A 326 22.88 5.36 -36.28
N LYS A 327 23.00 6.70 -36.17
CA LYS A 327 22.68 7.47 -34.93
C LYS A 327 21.27 8.08 -34.93
N THR A 328 20.54 7.95 -36.03
CA THR A 328 19.14 8.39 -36.18
C THR A 328 18.20 7.18 -36.13
N ILE A 329 16.98 7.37 -35.60
CA ILE A 329 15.86 6.43 -35.79
C ILE A 329 14.67 7.19 -36.38
N LEU A 330 14.14 6.67 -37.49
CA LEU A 330 12.99 7.21 -38.19
C LEU A 330 11.73 6.48 -37.71
N VAL A 331 10.75 7.21 -37.20
CA VAL A 331 9.52 6.67 -36.61
C VAL A 331 8.31 7.20 -37.41
N PRO A 332 7.38 6.34 -37.86
CA PRO A 332 6.14 6.80 -38.51
C PRO A 332 5.29 7.61 -37.53
N VAL A 333 4.67 8.69 -38.01
CA VAL A 333 3.75 9.53 -37.21
C VAL A 333 2.47 9.84 -37.99
N TYR A 334 1.41 10.23 -37.27
CA TYR A 334 0.05 10.30 -37.83
C TYR A 334 -0.77 11.48 -37.31
N GLU A 335 -0.81 11.71 -36.00
CA GLU A 335 -1.54 12.79 -35.33
C GLU A 335 -0.86 13.20 -34.02
N GLU A 336 -0.48 14.48 -33.91
CA GLU A 336 0.34 15.03 -32.82
C GLU A 336 -0.09 14.59 -31.42
N ARG A 337 -1.40 14.55 -31.15
CA ARG A 337 -2.01 14.12 -29.87
C ARG A 337 -1.65 12.70 -29.42
N TYR A 338 -1.27 11.82 -30.34
CA TYR A 338 -0.81 10.46 -30.06
C TYR A 338 0.71 10.35 -30.26
N ASP A 339 1.22 10.98 -31.32
CA ASP A 339 2.64 10.93 -31.71
C ASP A 339 3.56 11.46 -30.60
N THR A 340 3.14 12.46 -29.83
CA THR A 340 3.90 12.99 -28.69
C THR A 340 4.20 11.92 -27.64
N THR A 341 3.32 10.94 -27.46
CA THR A 341 3.53 9.83 -26.52
C THR A 341 4.49 8.80 -27.10
N ALA A 342 4.29 8.37 -28.34
CA ALA A 342 5.14 7.39 -29.00
C ALA A 342 6.59 7.91 -29.17
N LEU A 343 6.75 9.13 -29.67
CA LEU A 343 8.06 9.78 -29.81
C LEU A 343 8.74 10.07 -28.46
N ARG A 344 7.99 10.16 -27.36
CA ARG A 344 8.56 10.24 -26.00
C ARG A 344 9.13 8.89 -25.58
N ILE A 345 8.37 7.81 -25.70
CA ILE A 345 8.81 6.43 -25.38
C ILE A 345 10.10 6.08 -26.16
N TYR A 346 10.13 6.37 -27.46
CA TYR A 346 11.35 6.17 -28.27
C TYR A 346 12.57 6.98 -27.79
N ARG A 347 12.39 8.18 -27.22
CA ARG A 347 13.50 9.00 -26.69
C ARG A 347 13.96 8.57 -25.31
N GLU A 348 13.07 7.97 -24.53
CA GLU A 348 13.37 7.45 -23.19
C GLU A 348 14.11 6.10 -23.27
N GLU A 349 13.72 5.21 -24.19
CA GLU A 349 14.37 3.90 -24.37
C GLU A 349 15.58 3.94 -25.33
N LEU A 350 15.75 4.98 -26.13
CA LEU A 350 16.95 5.20 -26.98
C LEU A 350 17.65 6.54 -26.66
N PRO A 351 18.23 6.70 -25.45
CA PRO A 351 19.00 7.89 -25.10
C PRO A 351 20.13 8.12 -26.11
N GLY A 352 20.39 9.39 -26.44
CA GLY A 352 21.40 9.81 -27.43
C GLY A 352 21.01 9.62 -28.90
N TYR A 353 20.03 8.76 -29.24
CA TYR A 353 19.56 8.62 -30.61
C TYR A 353 18.70 9.80 -31.05
N LYS A 354 18.88 10.21 -32.32
CA LYS A 354 18.07 11.25 -32.94
C LYS A 354 16.75 10.64 -33.43
N VAL A 355 15.72 10.69 -32.58
CA VAL A 355 14.36 10.23 -32.88
C VAL A 355 13.63 11.25 -33.76
N VAL A 356 13.34 10.87 -35.01
CA VAL A 356 12.66 11.69 -36.03
C VAL A 356 11.30 11.09 -36.35
N GLY A 357 10.23 11.88 -36.23
CA GLY A 357 8.92 11.52 -36.77
C GLY A 357 8.80 11.87 -38.26
N ILE A 358 8.27 10.97 -39.09
CA ILE A 358 7.92 11.24 -40.50
C ILE A 358 6.45 10.84 -40.74
N ASP A 359 5.66 11.75 -41.32
CA ASP A 359 4.23 11.53 -41.57
C ASP A 359 4.02 10.33 -42.51
N CYS A 360 3.13 9.42 -42.12
CA CYS A 360 2.79 8.21 -42.85
C CYS A 360 1.30 8.08 -43.21
N ASN A 361 0.50 9.15 -43.06
CA ASN A 361 -0.94 9.13 -43.38
C ASN A 361 -1.23 8.75 -44.85
N ASP A 362 -0.43 9.20 -45.80
CA ASP A 362 -0.63 8.93 -47.24
C ASP A 362 -0.29 7.49 -47.66
N ILE A 363 0.58 6.81 -46.91
CA ILE A 363 1.05 5.45 -47.24
C ILE A 363 0.35 4.35 -46.43
N ILE A 364 -0.09 4.65 -45.20
CA ILE A 364 -0.61 3.62 -44.30
C ILE A 364 -1.88 2.88 -44.78
N PRO A 365 -2.79 3.46 -45.59
CA PRO A 365 -3.92 2.70 -46.17
C PRO A 365 -3.49 1.63 -47.18
N ALA A 366 -2.22 1.63 -47.61
CA ALA A 366 -1.64 0.57 -48.44
C ALA A 366 -1.00 -0.58 -47.62
N PHE A 367 -1.15 -0.56 -46.29
CA PHE A 367 -0.64 -1.53 -45.31
C PHE A 367 0.90 -1.53 -45.17
N GLY A 368 1.52 -0.36 -44.99
CA GLY A 368 2.94 -0.24 -44.66
C GLY A 368 3.38 1.20 -44.36
N ALA A 369 4.57 1.37 -43.80
CA ALA A 369 5.17 2.68 -43.50
C ALA A 369 6.70 2.68 -43.75
N ILE A 370 7.47 3.44 -42.96
CA ILE A 370 8.90 3.72 -43.19
C ILE A 370 9.73 2.43 -43.31
N HIS A 371 9.53 1.46 -42.43
CA HIS A 371 10.30 0.23 -42.45
C HIS A 371 10.03 -0.58 -43.72
N CYS A 372 8.77 -0.66 -44.17
CA CYS A 372 8.35 -1.35 -45.40
C CYS A 372 8.96 -0.77 -46.68
N ILE A 373 9.37 0.50 -46.68
CA ILE A 373 9.95 1.19 -47.85
C ILE A 373 11.46 1.46 -47.74
N THR A 374 12.14 0.79 -46.81
CA THR A 374 13.59 0.94 -46.58
C THR A 374 14.29 -0.41 -46.45
N LYS A 375 15.54 -0.52 -46.91
CA LYS A 375 16.42 -1.68 -46.67
C LYS A 375 17.82 -1.24 -46.25
N LEU A 376 18.42 -1.91 -45.26
CA LEU A 376 19.73 -1.57 -44.72
C LEU A 376 20.86 -2.37 -45.39
N ILE A 377 22.02 -1.73 -45.58
CA ILE A 377 23.26 -2.38 -46.04
C ILE A 377 24.37 -2.16 -45.01
N GLY A 378 24.77 -3.23 -44.30
CA GLY A 378 25.85 -3.24 -43.31
C GLY A 378 27.22 -2.81 -43.85
N VAL A 379 28.14 -2.44 -42.96
CA VAL A 379 29.51 -2.02 -43.33
C VAL A 379 30.41 -3.17 -43.83
N ASN A 380 31.38 -2.84 -44.68
CA ASN A 380 32.39 -3.80 -45.19
C ASN A 380 33.48 -4.20 -44.17
N ASP A 381 33.65 -3.47 -43.05
CA ASP A 381 34.64 -3.80 -41.99
C ASP A 381 33.97 -3.67 -40.60
N PRO A 382 33.17 -4.67 -40.18
CA PRO A 382 32.36 -4.60 -38.97
C PRO A 382 33.20 -4.85 -37.71
N LEU A 383 33.16 -3.90 -36.77
CA LEU A 383 33.56 -4.11 -35.38
C LEU A 383 32.31 -4.34 -34.54
N TRP A 384 31.98 -5.61 -34.34
CA TRP A 384 30.76 -6.02 -33.66
C TRP A 384 30.96 -6.05 -32.15
N ILE A 385 30.01 -5.46 -31.42
CA ILE A 385 29.95 -5.40 -29.96
C ILE A 385 28.52 -5.77 -29.55
N ALA A 386 28.30 -7.02 -29.14
CA ALA A 386 27.02 -7.49 -28.60
C ALA A 386 27.12 -7.67 -27.09
N HIS A 387 26.14 -7.16 -26.34
CA HIS A 387 26.23 -7.02 -24.88
C HIS A 387 24.90 -7.39 -24.20
N SER A 388 24.94 -8.27 -23.21
CA SER A 388 23.81 -8.43 -22.29
C SER A 388 23.86 -7.30 -21.28
N ARG A 389 22.82 -6.47 -21.22
CA ARG A 389 22.83 -5.32 -20.33
C ARG A 389 22.80 -5.76 -18.86
N LEU A 390 23.42 -4.95 -18.01
CA LEU A 390 23.14 -4.96 -16.59
C LEU A 390 21.66 -4.62 -16.38
N ARG A 391 21.09 -5.19 -15.34
CA ARG A 391 19.67 -5.07 -14.98
C ARG A 391 19.56 -4.36 -13.64
N ASP A 392 18.42 -3.74 -13.41
CA ASP A 392 18.12 -3.12 -12.12
C ASP A 392 18.28 -4.17 -11.00
N THR A 393 18.95 -3.78 -9.93
CA THR A 393 19.47 -4.66 -8.89
C THR A 393 19.56 -3.90 -7.57
N ASP A 394 19.88 -4.58 -6.47
CA ASP A 394 19.95 -3.97 -5.15
C ASP A 394 21.36 -3.43 -4.84
N ASP A 395 21.47 -2.68 -3.75
CA ASP A 395 22.75 -2.52 -3.02
C ASP A 395 23.35 -3.91 -2.71
N THR A 396 24.54 -4.20 -3.26
CA THR A 396 25.28 -5.43 -2.97
C THR A 396 26.76 -5.14 -2.77
N ALA A 397 27.42 -5.97 -1.96
CA ALA A 397 28.86 -5.91 -1.74
C ALA A 397 29.72 -6.42 -2.93
N ASN A 398 29.13 -6.67 -4.10
CA ASN A 398 29.81 -7.21 -5.28
C ASN A 398 29.82 -6.21 -6.45
N ASP A 399 30.91 -6.20 -7.21
CA ASP A 399 31.02 -5.40 -8.43
C ASP A 399 30.12 -5.95 -9.57
N TYR A 400 29.50 -5.05 -10.33
CA TYR A 400 28.59 -5.39 -11.43
C TYR A 400 29.40 -5.76 -12.69
N LEU A 401 29.42 -7.05 -13.03
CA LEU A 401 30.26 -7.61 -14.09
C LEU A 401 29.59 -7.52 -15.47
N ALA A 402 29.85 -6.43 -16.20
CA ALA A 402 29.42 -6.27 -17.57
C ALA A 402 30.22 -7.17 -18.53
N ARG A 403 29.53 -7.88 -19.43
CA ARG A 403 30.13 -8.80 -20.42
C ARG A 403 29.68 -8.50 -21.85
N ALA A 404 30.59 -8.52 -22.81
CA ALA A 404 30.27 -8.33 -24.23
C ALA A 404 31.08 -9.26 -25.15
N THR A 405 30.42 -9.76 -26.19
CA THR A 405 31.07 -10.41 -27.33
C THR A 405 31.62 -9.32 -28.25
N ILE A 406 32.95 -9.27 -28.44
CA ILE A 406 33.62 -8.22 -29.22
C ILE A 406 34.48 -8.86 -30.32
N LYS A 407 34.08 -8.68 -31.58
CA LYS A 407 34.64 -9.39 -32.74
C LYS A 407 34.98 -8.43 -33.89
N HIS A 408 36.10 -8.70 -34.57
CA HIS A 408 36.55 -8.04 -35.80
C HIS A 408 37.47 -9.00 -36.59
N ARG A 409 37.49 -8.94 -37.92
CA ARG A 409 38.31 -9.84 -38.78
C ARG A 409 39.81 -9.86 -38.43
N SER A 410 40.33 -8.73 -37.94
CA SER A 410 41.75 -8.56 -37.56
C SER A 410 42.02 -8.89 -36.09
N GLY A 411 41.01 -9.30 -35.32
CA GLY A 411 41.05 -9.34 -33.86
C GLY A 411 40.99 -7.95 -33.21
N ILE A 412 40.84 -7.95 -31.89
CA ILE A 412 40.71 -6.77 -31.04
C ILE A 412 42.09 -6.36 -30.48
N ALA A 413 42.32 -5.06 -30.35
CA ALA A 413 43.54 -4.47 -29.78
C ALA A 413 43.31 -4.00 -28.33
N ASN A 414 42.13 -3.44 -28.05
CA ASN A 414 41.65 -3.14 -26.69
C ASN A 414 40.12 -3.02 -26.68
N ALA A 415 39.54 -3.17 -25.49
CA ALA A 415 38.17 -2.78 -25.18
C ALA A 415 38.14 -2.07 -23.82
N THR A 416 37.17 -1.19 -23.61
CA THR A 416 37.06 -0.34 -22.41
C THR A 416 35.59 -0.06 -22.15
N LEU A 417 35.16 -0.35 -20.92
CA LEU A 417 33.87 0.07 -20.40
C LEU A 417 34.03 1.47 -19.80
N TYR A 418 33.05 2.34 -20.02
CA TYR A 418 32.98 3.67 -19.45
C TYR A 418 31.70 3.77 -18.61
N TYR A 419 31.79 4.11 -17.32
CA TYR A 419 30.62 4.27 -16.44
C TYR A 419 30.65 5.58 -15.65
N ARG A 420 29.48 6.03 -15.18
CA ARG A 420 29.31 7.17 -14.25
C ARG A 420 28.08 6.94 -13.38
N ILE A 421 28.02 7.60 -12.22
CA ILE A 421 26.89 7.52 -11.29
C ILE A 421 26.10 8.82 -11.38
N LYS A 422 24.80 8.77 -11.69
CA LYS A 422 23.97 9.99 -11.82
C LYS A 422 23.96 10.78 -10.49
N PRO A 423 24.20 12.11 -10.48
CA PRO A 423 24.21 13.06 -11.60
C PRO A 423 25.63 13.45 -12.10
N GLU A 424 26.65 12.61 -11.93
CA GLU A 424 27.98 12.85 -12.52
C GLU A 424 27.91 13.00 -14.04
N VAL A 425 28.82 13.81 -14.60
CA VAL A 425 28.88 14.09 -16.04
C VAL A 425 29.99 13.29 -16.72
N ASP A 426 31.18 13.28 -16.11
CA ASP A 426 32.37 12.60 -16.63
C ASP A 426 32.29 11.08 -16.43
N TYR A 427 32.81 10.31 -17.40
CA TYR A 427 32.85 8.85 -17.35
C TYR A 427 34.19 8.32 -16.83
N THR A 428 34.14 7.42 -15.86
CA THR A 428 35.28 6.60 -15.41
C THR A 428 35.54 5.45 -16.37
N ALA A 429 36.78 5.32 -16.85
CA ALA A 429 37.21 4.30 -17.80
C ALA A 429 37.75 3.04 -17.09
N VAL A 430 37.21 1.87 -17.42
CA VAL A 430 37.61 0.56 -16.92
C VAL A 430 38.05 -0.32 -18.11
N PRO A 431 39.33 -0.70 -18.22
CA PRO A 431 39.80 -1.61 -19.26
C PRO A 431 39.08 -2.97 -19.17
N MET A 432 38.57 -3.48 -20.29
CA MET A 432 37.97 -4.82 -20.34
C MET A 432 39.07 -5.88 -20.53
N ALA A 433 38.94 -7.00 -19.83
CA ALA A 433 39.77 -8.19 -20.03
C ALA A 433 39.08 -9.17 -20.97
N LEU A 434 39.86 -9.96 -21.72
CA LEU A 434 39.35 -11.09 -22.50
C LEU A 434 39.13 -12.28 -21.54
N GLU A 435 37.87 -12.66 -21.34
CA GLU A 435 37.45 -13.74 -20.43
C GLU A 435 37.46 -15.10 -21.15
N ASP A 436 36.96 -15.15 -22.39
CA ASP A 436 37.00 -16.34 -23.26
C ASP A 436 37.40 -15.96 -24.70
N ALA A 437 38.52 -16.48 -25.17
CA ALA A 437 39.05 -16.24 -26.52
C ALA A 437 38.31 -16.99 -27.64
N GLY A 438 37.62 -18.09 -27.34
CA GLY A 438 36.80 -18.84 -28.29
C GLY A 438 35.42 -18.23 -28.49
N ALA A 439 34.80 -17.74 -27.41
CA ALA A 439 33.58 -16.93 -27.51
C ALA A 439 33.83 -15.50 -27.99
N ALA A 440 35.08 -15.01 -27.88
CA ALA A 440 35.46 -13.60 -27.98
C ALA A 440 34.74 -12.71 -26.94
N LEU A 441 34.60 -13.25 -25.73
CA LEU A 441 33.90 -12.65 -24.60
C LEU A 441 34.87 -11.78 -23.79
N TRP A 442 34.54 -10.50 -23.65
CA TRP A 442 35.25 -9.51 -22.85
C TRP A 442 34.42 -9.08 -21.65
N SER A 443 35.06 -8.77 -20.54
CA SER A 443 34.36 -8.30 -19.33
C SER A 443 35.12 -7.23 -18.55
N ALA A 444 34.35 -6.40 -17.85
CA ALA A 444 34.82 -5.39 -16.90
C ALA A 444 33.84 -5.29 -15.72
N ALA A 445 34.38 -5.04 -14.54
CA ALA A 445 33.59 -4.87 -13.33
C ALA A 445 33.38 -3.37 -13.07
N ILE A 446 32.12 -2.93 -12.94
CA ILE A 446 31.77 -1.64 -12.36
C ILE A 446 31.77 -1.82 -10.84
N PRO A 447 32.51 -1.03 -10.05
CA PRO A 447 32.53 -1.17 -8.60
C PRO A 447 31.13 -1.16 -7.98
N ALA A 448 30.94 -1.94 -6.90
CA ALA A 448 29.73 -1.91 -6.08
C ALA A 448 29.30 -0.46 -5.73
N GLN A 449 27.99 -0.18 -5.81
CA GLN A 449 27.40 1.12 -5.48
C GLN A 449 26.41 0.98 -4.32
N ALA A 450 26.20 2.09 -3.61
CA ALA A 450 25.14 2.19 -2.61
C ALA A 450 23.75 2.27 -3.27
N GLY A 451 22.71 1.90 -2.53
CA GLY A 451 21.31 1.98 -2.97
C GLY A 451 20.80 3.40 -3.30
N ASP A 452 19.74 3.44 -4.11
CA ASP A 452 19.10 4.60 -4.77
C ASP A 452 20.04 5.42 -5.68
N VAL A 453 20.80 4.74 -6.55
CA VAL A 453 21.54 5.38 -7.65
C VAL A 453 21.23 4.79 -9.02
N GLU A 454 21.42 5.61 -10.06
CA GLU A 454 21.36 5.17 -11.47
C GLU A 454 22.78 5.16 -12.05
N VAL A 455 23.25 3.98 -12.45
CA VAL A 455 24.55 3.78 -13.08
C VAL A 455 24.37 3.80 -14.60
N GLN A 456 25.10 4.69 -15.27
CA GLN A 456 25.05 4.87 -16.72
C GLN A 456 26.39 4.45 -17.33
N TYR A 457 26.38 3.62 -18.38
CA TYR A 457 27.62 3.08 -18.94
C TYR A 457 27.53 2.74 -20.44
N TYR A 458 28.68 2.65 -21.11
CA TYR A 458 28.81 2.20 -22.49
C TYR A 458 30.12 1.43 -22.71
N ILE A 459 30.22 0.72 -23.83
CA ILE A 459 31.41 -0.05 -24.22
C ILE A 459 32.04 0.55 -25.47
N HIS A 460 33.37 0.68 -25.46
CA HIS A 460 34.20 1.08 -26.60
C HIS A 460 35.20 -0.03 -26.93
N ALA A 461 35.41 -0.30 -28.21
CA ALA A 461 36.44 -1.24 -28.69
C ALA A 461 37.29 -0.63 -29.81
N THR A 462 38.55 -1.06 -29.88
CA THR A 462 39.48 -0.78 -30.98
C THR A 462 40.00 -2.11 -31.55
N ALA A 463 39.79 -2.34 -32.84
CA ALA A 463 40.33 -3.48 -33.57
C ALA A 463 41.82 -3.31 -33.90
N GLN A 464 42.52 -4.40 -34.22
CA GLN A 464 43.93 -4.34 -34.65
C GLN A 464 44.13 -3.65 -36.02
N SER A 465 43.07 -3.45 -36.81
CA SER A 465 43.06 -2.59 -38.00
C SER A 465 43.07 -1.09 -37.68
N GLY A 466 42.78 -0.71 -36.42
CA GLY A 466 42.50 0.68 -36.03
C GLY A 466 41.04 1.11 -36.19
N LYS A 467 40.15 0.24 -36.69
CA LYS A 467 38.69 0.44 -36.63
C LYS A 467 38.25 0.58 -35.17
N GLN A 468 37.45 1.59 -34.87
CA GLN A 468 36.85 1.83 -33.55
C GLN A 468 35.33 1.79 -33.64
N GLN A 469 34.67 1.39 -32.55
CA GLN A 469 33.22 1.39 -32.43
C GLN A 469 32.79 1.46 -30.95
N VAL A 470 31.58 1.94 -30.71
CA VAL A 470 30.92 2.02 -29.40
C VAL A 470 29.57 1.32 -29.42
N ARG A 471 29.14 0.78 -28.27
CA ARG A 471 27.79 0.27 -28.03
C ARG A 471 27.20 1.00 -26.80
N PRO A 472 26.09 1.74 -26.94
CA PRO A 472 25.37 2.04 -28.20
C PRO A 472 26.17 2.96 -29.15
N LEU A 473 25.78 3.01 -30.44
CA LEU A 473 26.46 3.79 -31.50
C LEU A 473 26.51 5.31 -31.21
N VAL A 474 25.67 5.78 -30.30
CA VAL A 474 25.47 7.17 -29.90
C VAL A 474 26.18 7.53 -28.58
N ALA A 475 27.03 6.66 -28.05
CA ALA A 475 27.84 7.00 -26.88
C ALA A 475 28.89 8.10 -27.21
N PRO A 476 29.21 9.00 -26.26
CA PRO A 476 28.77 9.02 -24.85
C PRO A 476 27.40 9.67 -24.58
N GLU A 477 26.74 10.27 -25.57
CA GLU A 477 25.43 10.92 -25.40
C GLU A 477 24.30 9.92 -25.06
N GLY A 478 24.41 8.69 -25.57
CA GLY A 478 23.57 7.55 -25.19
C GLY A 478 24.37 6.43 -24.53
N TYR A 479 23.70 5.65 -23.69
CA TYR A 479 24.31 4.71 -22.77
C TYR A 479 23.30 3.61 -22.39
N PHE A 480 23.81 2.48 -21.92
CA PHE A 480 23.03 1.54 -21.11
C PHE A 480 22.90 2.11 -19.69
N GLN A 481 21.84 1.75 -18.98
CA GLN A 481 21.65 2.13 -17.58
C GLN A 481 21.07 0.96 -16.77
N PHE A 482 21.33 0.97 -15.48
CA PHE A 482 20.61 0.18 -14.48
C PHE A 482 20.52 0.96 -13.17
N ARG A 483 19.46 0.71 -12.39
CA ARG A 483 19.32 1.17 -11.01
C ARG A 483 20.02 0.22 -10.05
N VAL A 484 20.57 0.80 -8.99
CA VAL A 484 20.96 0.11 -7.77
C VAL A 484 19.99 0.59 -6.71
N ASP A 485 18.95 -0.19 -6.43
CA ASP A 485 17.86 0.17 -5.53
C ASP A 485 18.19 -0.15 -4.07
N ALA A 486 17.63 0.65 -3.16
CA ALA A 486 17.66 0.39 -1.74
C ALA A 486 16.43 -0.44 -1.32
N LEU A 487 16.57 -1.23 -0.25
CA LEU A 487 15.42 -1.70 0.51
C LEU A 487 14.72 -0.48 1.12
N ALA A 488 13.42 -0.31 0.84
CA ALA A 488 12.61 0.76 1.44
C ALA A 488 11.32 0.17 2.04
N PRO A 489 11.22 0.04 3.38
CA PRO A 489 10.08 -0.57 4.05
C PRO A 489 8.87 0.37 4.07
N ALA A 490 7.73 -0.14 3.61
CA ALA A 490 6.45 0.57 3.63
C ALA A 490 5.32 -0.43 3.85
N PHE A 491 4.25 -0.03 4.56
CA PHE A 491 3.08 -0.87 4.74
C PHE A 491 1.79 -0.08 4.98
N GLY A 492 0.68 -0.68 4.59
CA GLY A 492 -0.68 -0.26 4.94
C GLY A 492 -1.32 -1.13 6.02
N VAL A 493 -2.42 -0.64 6.59
CA VAL A 493 -3.27 -1.36 7.55
C VAL A 493 -4.71 -1.30 7.05
N SER A 494 -5.41 -2.44 7.00
CA SER A 494 -6.76 -2.53 6.41
C SER A 494 -7.80 -1.66 7.13
N GLN A 495 -7.64 -1.46 8.42
CA GLN A 495 -8.52 -0.66 9.27
C GLN A 495 -7.70 -0.14 10.46
N PRO A 496 -7.44 1.18 10.58
CA PRO A 496 -6.59 1.72 11.64
C PRO A 496 -7.27 1.79 13.01
N GLU A 497 -8.60 1.63 13.09
CA GLU A 497 -9.34 1.63 14.35
C GLU A 497 -10.36 0.48 14.43
N ILE A 498 -10.27 -0.35 15.46
CA ILE A 498 -11.09 -1.56 15.65
C ILE A 498 -11.64 -1.68 17.08
N CYS A 499 -12.64 -2.55 17.28
CA CYS A 499 -13.11 -2.93 18.62
C CYS A 499 -12.14 -3.92 19.32
N PRO A 500 -12.19 -4.04 20.66
CA PRO A 500 -11.47 -5.08 21.40
C PRO A 500 -11.82 -6.50 20.89
N GLY A 501 -10.81 -7.24 20.47
CA GLY A 501 -10.93 -8.57 19.86
C GLY A 501 -10.99 -8.57 18.34
N GLY A 502 -11.07 -7.41 17.70
CA GLY A 502 -11.02 -7.25 16.25
C GLY A 502 -9.68 -7.66 15.65
N GLN A 503 -9.68 -7.89 14.34
CA GLN A 503 -8.51 -8.24 13.53
C GLN A 503 -8.24 -7.16 12.48
N VAL A 504 -6.97 -6.89 12.24
CA VAL A 504 -6.50 -6.06 11.12
C VAL A 504 -5.61 -6.88 10.21
N GLN A 505 -5.64 -6.59 8.91
CA GLN A 505 -4.64 -7.08 7.97
C GLN A 505 -3.58 -6.00 7.74
N PHE A 506 -2.31 -6.37 7.91
CA PHE A 506 -1.19 -5.56 7.46
C PHE A 506 -0.84 -5.95 6.03
N GLN A 507 -0.58 -4.96 5.19
CA GLN A 507 -0.21 -5.15 3.79
C GLN A 507 1.16 -4.55 3.53
N ASP A 508 2.11 -5.37 3.07
CA ASP A 508 3.41 -4.94 2.60
C ASP A 508 3.27 -4.08 1.33
N GLN A 509 3.96 -2.94 1.31
CA GLN A 509 4.04 -1.98 0.22
C GLN A 509 5.49 -1.57 -0.07
N SER A 510 6.45 -2.32 0.49
CA SER A 510 7.88 -2.04 0.44
C SER A 510 8.48 -2.24 -0.95
N SER A 511 9.62 -1.60 -1.22
CA SER A 511 10.38 -1.77 -2.47
C SER A 511 11.81 -2.32 -2.25
N GLY A 512 12.40 -2.82 -3.34
CA GLY A 512 13.63 -3.62 -3.35
C GLY A 512 13.36 -5.13 -3.44
N ASN A 513 14.40 -5.92 -3.62
CA ASN A 513 14.35 -7.39 -3.79
C ASN A 513 14.21 -8.11 -2.44
N ILE A 514 13.03 -8.00 -1.83
CA ILE A 514 12.80 -8.50 -0.47
C ILE A 514 12.68 -10.03 -0.47
N SER A 515 13.54 -10.68 0.31
CA SER A 515 13.57 -12.14 0.49
C SER A 515 13.22 -12.58 1.92
N ALA A 516 13.05 -11.64 2.84
CA ALA A 516 12.64 -11.87 4.22
C ALA A 516 11.83 -10.69 4.78
N TRP A 517 10.75 -11.02 5.49
CA TRP A 517 9.94 -10.10 6.29
C TRP A 517 10.02 -10.50 7.76
N GLN A 518 10.08 -9.52 8.66
CA GLN A 518 9.88 -9.71 10.08
C GLN A 518 9.01 -8.58 10.63
N TRP A 519 7.79 -8.93 11.01
CA TRP A 519 6.85 -8.04 11.67
C TRP A 519 6.95 -8.14 13.19
N ILE A 520 6.70 -7.02 13.87
CA ILE A 520 6.57 -6.94 15.34
C ILE A 520 5.29 -6.16 15.66
N PHE A 521 4.43 -6.79 16.48
CA PHE A 521 3.11 -6.29 16.86
C PHE A 521 2.97 -6.30 18.40
N PRO A 522 3.49 -5.29 19.12
CA PRO A 522 3.33 -5.18 20.56
C PRO A 522 1.86 -5.23 20.96
N GLY A 523 1.47 -6.18 21.82
CA GLY A 523 0.07 -6.39 22.25
C GLY A 523 -0.81 -7.18 21.27
N GLY A 524 -0.37 -7.35 20.01
CA GLY A 524 -1.09 -8.12 18.99
C GLY A 524 -0.98 -9.63 19.17
N GLN A 525 -1.87 -10.38 18.51
CA GLN A 525 -1.84 -11.84 18.39
C GLN A 525 -1.97 -12.24 16.91
N PRO A 526 -0.91 -12.81 16.28
CA PRO A 526 0.41 -13.08 16.84
C PRO A 526 1.21 -11.78 17.09
N ALA A 527 2.09 -11.79 18.10
CA ALA A 527 2.90 -10.62 18.46
C ALA A 527 4.09 -10.35 17.49
N ALA A 528 4.31 -11.26 16.53
CA ALA A 528 5.29 -11.15 15.45
C ALA A 528 4.89 -12.10 14.31
N SER A 529 5.33 -11.82 13.07
CA SER A 529 5.13 -12.72 11.92
C SER A 529 6.31 -12.64 10.94
N ASN A 530 6.46 -13.65 10.09
CA ASN A 530 7.38 -13.66 8.94
C ASN A 530 6.62 -13.79 7.59
N GLU A 531 5.29 -13.74 7.63
CA GLU A 531 4.45 -13.65 6.44
C GLU A 531 4.53 -12.24 5.85
N GLN A 532 4.39 -12.10 4.53
CA GLN A 532 4.40 -10.78 3.88
C GLN A 532 3.22 -9.91 4.31
N ASN A 533 2.00 -10.48 4.35
CA ASN A 533 0.75 -9.74 4.60
C ASN A 533 -0.05 -10.36 5.78
N PRO A 534 0.44 -10.25 7.03
CA PRO A 534 -0.14 -10.96 8.18
C PRO A 534 -1.45 -10.35 8.68
N ILE A 535 -2.27 -11.18 9.33
CA ILE A 535 -3.48 -10.77 10.05
C ILE A 535 -3.20 -10.83 11.56
N VAL A 536 -3.61 -9.79 12.30
CA VAL A 536 -3.29 -9.62 13.72
C VAL A 536 -4.54 -9.21 14.50
N ALA A 537 -4.83 -9.94 15.59
CA ALA A 537 -5.89 -9.60 16.53
C ALA A 537 -5.36 -8.73 17.69
N TYR A 538 -6.12 -7.72 18.12
CA TYR A 538 -5.82 -6.94 19.33
C TYR A 538 -6.99 -7.01 20.32
N SER A 539 -6.78 -7.64 21.47
CA SER A 539 -7.85 -8.03 22.39
C SER A 539 -8.10 -7.07 23.56
N GLN A 540 -7.33 -5.99 23.68
CA GLN A 540 -7.41 -5.02 24.78
C GLN A 540 -7.49 -3.60 24.21
N PRO A 541 -8.18 -2.66 24.89
CA PRO A 541 -8.16 -1.25 24.54
C PRO A 541 -6.74 -0.65 24.61
N GLY A 542 -6.45 0.30 23.73
CA GLY A 542 -5.16 0.98 23.65
C GLY A 542 -4.78 1.41 22.25
N SER A 543 -3.61 2.02 22.10
CA SER A 543 -3.00 2.31 20.80
C SER A 543 -1.73 1.48 20.63
N TYR A 544 -1.58 0.87 19.47
CA TYR A 544 -0.56 -0.13 19.18
C TYR A 544 0.27 0.28 17.97
N ASN A 545 1.59 0.23 18.16
CA ASN A 545 2.54 0.43 17.09
C ASN A 545 2.65 -0.85 16.24
N ALA A 546 3.05 -0.69 14.98
CA ALA A 546 3.49 -1.80 14.15
C ALA A 546 4.92 -1.54 13.65
N THR A 547 5.70 -2.59 13.45
CA THR A 547 7.05 -2.48 12.87
C THR A 547 7.26 -3.59 11.85
N LEU A 548 7.72 -3.19 10.67
CA LEU A 548 8.14 -4.06 9.58
C LEU A 548 9.65 -3.92 9.39
N ILE A 549 10.36 -5.04 9.50
CA ILE A 549 11.75 -5.18 9.09
C ILE A 549 11.75 -5.99 7.79
N ILE A 550 12.38 -5.46 6.74
CA ILE A 550 12.59 -6.17 5.46
C ILE A 550 14.08 -6.51 5.29
N GLY A 551 14.38 -7.55 4.52
CA GLY A 551 15.75 -7.89 4.16
C GLY A 551 15.85 -8.65 2.84
N ASN A 552 17.00 -8.52 2.16
CA ASN A 552 17.35 -9.29 0.95
C ASN A 552 18.41 -10.37 1.21
N GLY A 553 18.86 -10.53 2.46
CA GLY A 553 19.93 -11.45 2.87
C GLY A 553 21.34 -10.85 2.86
N LEU A 554 21.50 -9.64 2.31
CA LEU A 554 22.73 -8.83 2.38
C LEU A 554 22.55 -7.62 3.31
N ALA A 555 21.41 -6.95 3.17
CA ALA A 555 20.99 -5.79 3.95
C ALA A 555 19.62 -6.03 4.63
N PHE A 556 19.28 -5.15 5.55
CA PHE A 556 17.96 -5.02 6.17
C PHE A 556 17.63 -3.53 6.36
N ASP A 557 16.34 -3.19 6.36
CA ASP A 557 15.86 -1.87 6.79
C ASP A 557 14.54 -2.01 7.58
N THR A 558 14.11 -0.96 8.28
CA THR A 558 13.01 -1.00 9.26
C THR A 558 12.11 0.23 9.24
N LEU A 559 10.81 0.01 9.03
CA LEU A 559 9.77 1.01 9.28
C LEU A 559 9.02 0.68 10.58
N SER A 560 8.92 1.64 11.49
CA SER A 560 7.98 1.63 12.61
C SER A 560 6.93 2.70 12.41
N LEU A 561 5.66 2.34 12.53
CA LEU A 561 4.55 3.29 12.62
C LEU A 561 4.02 3.34 14.06
N ASP A 562 4.12 4.50 14.68
CA ASP A 562 3.45 4.80 15.95
C ASP A 562 1.93 4.80 15.75
N SER A 563 1.19 4.26 16.72
CA SER A 563 -0.29 4.24 16.70
C SER A 563 -0.94 3.64 15.44
N ALA A 564 -0.26 2.70 14.77
CA ALA A 564 -0.72 2.02 13.56
C ALA A 564 -2.09 1.31 13.70
N VAL A 565 -2.47 0.92 14.92
CA VAL A 565 -3.81 0.40 15.25
C VAL A 565 -4.29 1.04 16.56
N ALA A 566 -5.50 1.58 16.56
CA ALA A 566 -6.22 1.98 17.74
C ALA A 566 -7.32 0.96 18.07
N VAL A 567 -7.36 0.50 19.32
CA VAL A 567 -8.47 -0.26 19.89
C VAL A 567 -9.20 0.65 20.86
N ALA A 568 -10.25 1.32 20.39
CA ALA A 568 -11.02 2.27 21.20
C ALA A 568 -12.21 1.56 21.85
N GLU A 569 -12.25 1.59 23.18
CA GLU A 569 -13.39 1.14 23.98
C GLU A 569 -14.46 2.24 24.03
N GLY A 570 -15.74 1.86 23.93
CA GLY A 570 -16.82 2.76 24.27
C GLY A 570 -17.04 2.85 25.78
N VAL A 571 -17.76 3.85 26.26
CA VAL A 571 -18.07 4.01 27.69
C VAL A 571 -19.58 3.97 27.89
N ALA A 572 -20.08 3.11 28.78
CA ALA A 572 -21.44 3.19 29.30
C ALA A 572 -21.46 2.78 30.79
N PRO A 573 -22.40 3.30 31.62
CA PRO A 573 -23.42 4.29 31.27
C PRO A 573 -22.82 5.65 30.87
N TYR A 574 -23.50 6.36 29.97
CA TYR A 574 -23.06 7.64 29.42
C TYR A 574 -24.24 8.63 29.40
N PHE A 575 -23.94 9.92 29.57
CA PHE A 575 -24.91 11.00 29.52
C PHE A 575 -24.26 12.24 28.89
N GLU A 576 -24.94 12.82 27.91
CA GLU A 576 -24.54 14.05 27.21
C GLU A 576 -25.70 15.04 27.19
N ALA A 577 -25.41 16.30 27.47
CA ALA A 577 -26.41 17.37 27.50
C ALA A 577 -25.91 18.68 26.86
N PHE A 578 -24.84 18.59 26.03
CA PHE A 578 -24.35 19.63 25.12
C PHE A 578 -24.10 21.03 25.72
N ASN A 579 -23.95 21.12 27.05
CA ASN A 579 -23.74 22.38 27.79
C ASN A 579 -22.31 22.94 27.63
N GLU A 580 -21.41 22.23 26.95
CA GLU A 580 -20.09 22.69 26.54
C GLU A 580 -19.89 22.37 25.04
N LEU A 581 -19.09 23.17 24.34
CA LEU A 581 -18.76 22.92 22.93
C LEU A 581 -18.09 21.54 22.77
N LEU A 582 -18.61 20.73 21.83
CA LEU A 582 -18.24 19.33 21.58
C LEU A 582 -16.73 19.06 21.78
N SER A 583 -16.37 18.47 22.92
CA SER A 583 -14.98 18.15 23.22
C SER A 583 -14.56 16.89 22.45
N ALA A 584 -13.39 16.95 21.80
CA ALA A 584 -13.13 16.27 20.53
C ALA A 584 -12.90 14.74 20.57
N ASN A 585 -13.39 14.00 21.58
CA ASN A 585 -13.00 12.61 21.83
C ASN A 585 -14.15 11.61 22.14
N SER A 586 -15.42 12.01 22.20
CA SER A 586 -16.56 11.09 22.40
C SER A 586 -17.45 10.93 21.17
N TRP A 587 -17.90 12.05 20.58
CA TRP A 587 -18.76 12.08 19.39
C TRP A 587 -18.04 12.61 18.16
N GLN A 588 -18.27 11.96 17.02
CA GLN A 588 -17.86 12.38 15.69
C GLN A 588 -19.06 12.95 14.91
N VAL A 589 -18.90 14.13 14.32
CA VAL A 589 -19.72 14.61 13.21
C VAL A 589 -19.09 14.12 11.90
N ASP A 590 -19.89 13.57 10.99
CA ASP A 590 -19.48 13.16 9.64
C ASP A 590 -20.49 13.70 8.62
N ASN A 591 -20.00 14.57 7.74
CA ASN A 591 -20.72 15.28 6.67
C ASN A 591 -20.00 14.91 5.36
N PRO A 592 -20.43 13.84 4.65
CA PRO A 592 -19.61 13.24 3.59
C PRO A 592 -19.56 14.01 2.27
N ASP A 593 -20.48 14.96 2.06
CA ASP A 593 -20.58 15.82 0.88
C ASP A 593 -19.95 17.22 1.06
N ALA A 594 -19.46 17.54 2.26
CA ALA A 594 -18.74 18.78 2.59
C ALA A 594 -19.57 20.06 2.35
N ASP A 595 -20.84 20.04 2.73
CA ASP A 595 -21.82 21.10 2.53
C ASP A 595 -21.84 22.12 3.72
N ALA A 596 -22.98 22.80 3.97
CA ALA A 596 -23.16 23.72 5.09
C ALA A 596 -24.10 23.18 6.21
N ALA A 597 -24.68 22.00 6.07
CA ALA A 597 -25.64 21.40 6.99
C ALA A 597 -25.01 20.31 7.87
N ALA A 598 -24.28 20.73 8.91
CA ALA A 598 -23.64 19.80 9.84
C ALA A 598 -24.27 19.85 11.25
N TRP A 599 -24.30 18.69 11.93
CA TRP A 599 -24.66 18.62 13.35
C TRP A 599 -23.71 19.48 14.19
N SER A 600 -24.26 20.41 14.97
CA SER A 600 -23.49 21.39 15.73
C SER A 600 -24.13 21.70 17.08
N ALA A 601 -23.31 22.00 18.09
CA ALA A 601 -23.81 22.41 19.41
C ALA A 601 -24.22 23.90 19.39
N THR A 602 -25.36 24.22 20.01
CA THR A 602 -25.94 25.56 20.07
C THR A 602 -26.39 25.93 21.49
N GLU A 603 -26.29 27.22 21.82
CA GLU A 603 -26.81 27.81 23.07
C GLU A 603 -28.30 28.24 22.93
N GLU A 604 -28.93 28.08 21.76
CA GLU A 604 -30.25 28.65 21.45
C GLU A 604 -31.47 27.85 21.97
N SER A 605 -31.32 27.14 23.11
CA SER A 605 -32.43 26.50 23.82
C SER A 605 -32.94 27.39 24.96
N LEU A 606 -34.27 27.47 25.17
CA LEU A 606 -34.86 28.11 26.35
C LEU A 606 -35.24 27.12 27.47
N CYS A 607 -35.02 25.81 27.27
CA CYS A 607 -35.20 24.79 28.31
C CYS A 607 -33.88 24.33 28.92
N TYR A 608 -32.83 24.23 28.10
CA TYR A 608 -31.52 23.65 28.43
C TYR A 608 -30.40 24.68 28.22
N GLN A 609 -29.19 24.45 28.74
CA GLN A 609 -28.09 25.44 28.61
C GLN A 609 -27.26 25.24 27.33
N GLY A 610 -27.46 24.12 26.65
CA GLY A 610 -27.07 23.87 25.26
C GLY A 610 -28.05 22.89 24.60
N ALA A 611 -27.79 22.53 23.35
CA ALA A 611 -28.40 21.42 22.62
C ALA A 611 -27.54 21.08 21.39
N LEU A 612 -27.71 19.89 20.81
CA LEU A 612 -27.26 19.59 19.46
C LEU A 612 -28.34 20.01 18.46
N ALA A 613 -27.96 20.65 17.35
CA ALA A 613 -28.86 21.09 16.31
C ALA A 613 -28.37 20.72 14.91
N MET A 614 -29.32 20.52 14.00
CA MET A 614 -29.13 20.42 12.55
C MET A 614 -29.97 21.49 11.85
N ASP A 615 -29.35 22.28 10.97
CA ASP A 615 -29.99 23.39 10.27
C ASP A 615 -30.44 23.00 8.85
N ASN A 616 -31.59 22.32 8.79
CA ASN A 616 -32.31 22.08 7.53
C ASN A 616 -33.10 23.31 7.02
N PHE A 617 -33.08 24.45 7.73
CA PHE A 617 -33.86 25.64 7.38
C PHE A 617 -33.09 26.57 6.43
N ASN A 618 -31.80 26.79 6.70
CA ASN A 618 -30.94 27.66 5.88
C ASN A 618 -30.22 26.89 4.74
N ASN A 619 -30.20 25.55 4.78
CA ASN A 619 -29.44 24.70 3.87
C ASN A 619 -30.35 23.67 3.15
N ASP A 620 -30.14 23.43 1.86
CA ASP A 620 -30.98 22.55 1.02
C ASP A 620 -30.57 21.07 1.16
N THR A 621 -30.89 20.47 2.31
CA THR A 621 -30.49 19.10 2.70
C THR A 621 -31.23 17.97 1.98
N ARG A 622 -31.95 18.26 0.88
CA ARG A 622 -32.76 17.25 0.19
C ARG A 622 -31.88 16.19 -0.47
N ASN A 623 -32.00 14.97 0.03
CA ASN A 623 -31.19 13.80 -0.35
C ASN A 623 -29.72 13.84 0.14
N THR A 624 -29.36 14.75 1.06
CA THR A 624 -28.10 14.64 1.84
C THR A 624 -28.34 13.75 3.06
N SER A 625 -27.27 13.34 3.74
CA SER A 625 -27.37 12.53 4.97
C SER A 625 -26.16 12.79 5.86
N ASP A 626 -26.44 13.30 7.05
CA ASP A 626 -25.43 13.81 7.99
C ASP A 626 -25.46 13.08 9.30
N TYR A 627 -24.29 12.65 9.76
CA TYR A 627 -24.15 11.66 10.82
C TYR A 627 -23.52 12.26 12.08
N PHE A 628 -24.08 11.92 13.23
CA PHE A 628 -23.53 12.21 14.55
C PHE A 628 -23.43 10.91 15.34
N ARG A 629 -22.22 10.45 15.65
CA ARG A 629 -21.99 9.08 16.14
C ARG A 629 -20.89 8.95 17.19
N ALA A 630 -21.07 7.98 18.09
CA ALA A 630 -20.13 7.65 19.17
C ALA A 630 -20.15 6.15 19.51
N ARG A 631 -19.09 5.65 20.15
CA ARG A 631 -18.96 4.23 20.53
C ARG A 631 -19.30 3.99 22.00
N PHE A 632 -20.09 2.96 22.26
CA PHE A 632 -20.60 2.60 23.59
C PHE A 632 -20.33 1.12 23.88
N ASN A 633 -19.79 0.82 25.06
CA ASN A 633 -19.60 -0.54 25.54
C ASN A 633 -20.78 -0.93 26.43
N LEU A 634 -21.72 -1.70 25.91
CA LEU A 634 -22.94 -2.13 26.61
C LEU A 634 -22.73 -3.40 27.46
N ASN A 635 -21.47 -3.76 27.74
CA ASN A 635 -21.14 -4.90 28.58
C ASN A 635 -21.39 -4.59 30.06
N GLY A 636 -22.13 -5.47 30.74
CA GLY A 636 -22.54 -5.28 32.14
C GLY A 636 -23.84 -4.50 32.34
N LEU A 637 -24.40 -3.84 31.32
CA LEU A 637 -25.73 -3.24 31.38
C LEU A 637 -26.82 -4.30 31.19
N SER A 638 -27.86 -4.25 32.03
CA SER A 638 -29.07 -5.05 31.89
C SER A 638 -30.19 -4.24 31.23
N ASP A 639 -30.74 -4.74 30.13
CA ASP A 639 -31.77 -4.07 29.32
C ASP A 639 -31.39 -2.62 28.91
N PRO A 640 -30.20 -2.41 28.30
CA PRO A 640 -29.71 -1.06 27.99
C PRO A 640 -30.68 -0.32 27.08
N GLU A 641 -30.89 0.96 27.36
CA GLU A 641 -31.70 1.89 26.58
C GLU A 641 -30.82 3.03 26.05
N LEU A 642 -31.20 3.57 24.89
CA LEU A 642 -30.86 4.90 24.44
C LEU A 642 -32.08 5.79 24.71
N ARG A 643 -31.88 6.89 25.43
CA ARG A 643 -32.88 7.93 25.68
C ARG A 643 -32.32 9.27 25.21
N PHE A 644 -33.18 10.13 24.65
CA PHE A 644 -32.81 11.50 24.26
C PHE A 644 -34.05 12.36 24.16
N ASP A 645 -33.90 13.66 24.35
CA ASP A 645 -34.94 14.65 24.12
C ASP A 645 -34.83 15.20 22.69
N LEU A 646 -35.98 15.38 22.05
CA LEU A 646 -36.15 15.83 20.67
C LEU A 646 -37.04 17.08 20.64
N ALA A 647 -36.69 18.07 19.83
CA ALA A 647 -37.61 19.16 19.47
C ALA A 647 -37.52 19.49 17.97
N TYR A 648 -38.67 19.55 17.29
CA TYR A 648 -38.76 19.82 15.86
C TYR A 648 -40.14 20.36 15.45
N ALA A 649 -40.16 21.24 14.45
CA ALA A 649 -41.36 21.73 13.78
C ALA A 649 -41.16 21.70 12.25
N PRO A 650 -41.99 21.01 11.46
CA PRO A 650 -41.84 21.02 10.01
C PRO A 650 -42.09 22.41 9.41
N TYR A 651 -41.55 22.67 8.22
CA TYR A 651 -41.75 23.94 7.53
C TYR A 651 -43.18 24.03 6.97
N ASP A 652 -43.60 22.99 6.22
CA ASP A 652 -44.99 22.77 5.80
C ASP A 652 -45.29 21.27 5.58
N GLU A 653 -46.32 20.93 4.80
CA GLU A 653 -46.70 19.53 4.48
C GLU A 653 -45.88 18.91 3.33
N GLU A 654 -45.13 19.72 2.57
CA GLU A 654 -44.28 19.30 1.45
C GLU A 654 -42.77 19.38 1.79
N HIS A 655 -42.40 20.20 2.77
CA HIS A 655 -41.03 20.45 3.22
C HIS A 655 -40.85 20.04 4.69
N PHE A 656 -40.27 18.85 4.89
CA PHE A 656 -40.03 18.29 6.22
C PHE A 656 -38.87 17.27 6.21
N ASP A 657 -38.12 17.25 7.30
CA ASP A 657 -36.98 16.36 7.51
C ASP A 657 -37.36 15.10 8.31
N GLY A 658 -36.39 14.21 8.48
CA GLY A 658 -36.47 13.02 9.31
C GLY A 658 -35.23 12.78 10.17
N LEU A 659 -35.41 11.95 11.19
CA LEU A 659 -34.33 11.42 12.03
C LEU A 659 -34.35 9.89 11.94
N ARG A 660 -33.20 9.30 11.61
CA ARG A 660 -32.94 7.86 11.74
C ARG A 660 -31.87 7.64 12.81
N ILE A 661 -31.93 6.51 13.51
CA ILE A 661 -30.89 6.10 14.46
C ILE A 661 -30.51 4.65 14.20
N ARG A 662 -29.20 4.36 14.13
CA ARG A 662 -28.63 3.01 13.99
C ARG A 662 -27.82 2.61 15.20
N ALA A 663 -27.74 1.30 15.43
CA ALA A 663 -26.58 0.67 16.03
C ALA A 663 -25.74 0.01 14.94
N ILE A 664 -24.43 0.21 14.98
CA ILE A 664 -23.44 -0.46 14.11
C ILE A 664 -22.59 -1.35 15.00
N ALA A 665 -22.63 -2.67 14.75
CA ALA A 665 -21.84 -3.65 15.49
C ALA A 665 -20.38 -3.68 15.03
N CYS A 666 -19.49 -4.24 15.87
CA CYS A 666 -18.06 -4.33 15.61
C CYS A 666 -17.64 -5.19 14.40
N ASP A 667 -18.58 -5.91 13.77
CA ASP A 667 -18.41 -6.65 12.51
C ASP A 667 -18.91 -5.86 11.28
N GLY A 668 -19.33 -4.60 11.47
CA GLY A 668 -19.88 -3.73 10.44
C GLY A 668 -21.35 -3.97 10.12
N GLN A 669 -22.08 -4.78 10.89
CA GLN A 669 -23.53 -4.91 10.71
C GLN A 669 -24.29 -3.70 11.28
N GLU A 670 -24.94 -2.96 10.39
CA GLU A 670 -25.90 -1.90 10.74
C GLU A 670 -27.26 -2.47 11.14
N THR A 671 -27.93 -1.83 12.11
CA THR A 671 -29.32 -2.10 12.48
C THR A 671 -30.04 -0.79 12.75
N LEU A 672 -31.09 -0.51 11.98
CA LEU A 672 -31.99 0.63 12.20
C LEU A 672 -32.81 0.41 13.48
N LEU A 673 -32.74 1.35 14.41
CA LEU A 673 -33.41 1.33 15.71
C LEU A 673 -34.65 2.23 15.76
N TYR A 674 -34.57 3.39 15.11
CA TYR A 674 -35.61 4.43 15.09
C TYR A 674 -35.63 5.11 13.73
N GLU A 675 -36.82 5.48 13.27
CA GLU A 675 -37.04 6.28 12.07
C GLU A 675 -38.34 7.08 12.22
N ALA A 676 -38.26 8.41 12.09
CA ALA A 676 -39.42 9.30 12.10
C ALA A 676 -39.22 10.49 11.16
N TYR A 677 -40.31 10.96 10.54
CA TYR A 677 -40.32 12.09 9.59
C TYR A 677 -41.47 13.04 9.88
N GLY A 678 -41.30 14.33 9.55
CA GLY A 678 -42.41 15.29 9.44
C GLY A 678 -43.35 15.26 10.65
N ALA A 679 -44.63 14.96 10.43
CA ALA A 679 -45.63 14.91 11.50
C ALA A 679 -45.41 13.81 12.57
N GLY A 680 -44.56 12.80 12.32
CA GLY A 680 -44.13 11.83 13.32
C GLY A 680 -42.94 12.33 14.16
N LEU A 681 -42.04 13.09 13.55
CA LEU A 681 -40.90 13.72 14.24
C LEU A 681 -41.35 14.97 15.02
N ALA A 682 -42.36 15.68 14.52
CA ALA A 682 -42.84 16.95 15.05
C ALA A 682 -43.23 16.91 16.53
N THR A 683 -42.77 17.92 17.27
CA THR A 683 -43.20 18.24 18.64
C THR A 683 -43.99 19.55 18.69
N ALA A 684 -43.84 20.42 17.69
CA ALA A 684 -44.58 21.66 17.52
C ALA A 684 -45.33 21.72 16.17
N ALA A 685 -46.23 22.71 16.03
CA ALA A 685 -46.96 22.96 14.79
C ALA A 685 -46.06 23.59 13.71
N ALA A 686 -46.39 23.34 12.44
CA ALA A 686 -45.58 23.77 11.30
C ALA A 686 -45.34 25.30 11.24
N THR A 687 -44.13 25.71 10.85
CA THR A 687 -43.70 27.13 10.82
C THR A 687 -42.76 27.42 9.66
N THR A 688 -43.07 28.46 8.89
CA THR A 688 -42.20 29.00 7.82
C THR A 688 -41.15 30.01 8.31
N ASN A 689 -41.03 30.19 9.63
CA ASN A 689 -39.87 30.83 10.26
C ASN A 689 -38.98 29.74 10.87
N ALA A 690 -37.68 30.04 10.99
CA ALA A 690 -36.72 29.19 11.69
C ALA A 690 -37.27 28.78 13.07
N PHE A 691 -37.31 27.48 13.34
CA PHE A 691 -37.82 26.92 14.58
C PHE A 691 -36.75 27.02 15.68
N VAL A 692 -37.16 27.50 16.84
CA VAL A 692 -36.35 27.55 18.06
C VAL A 692 -37.29 27.14 19.21
N PRO A 693 -36.95 26.13 20.04
CA PRO A 693 -37.85 25.62 21.07
C PRO A 693 -37.97 26.62 22.23
N SER A 694 -39.07 27.39 22.23
CA SER A 694 -39.30 28.52 23.14
C SER A 694 -39.53 28.15 24.60
N ASP A 695 -39.89 26.91 24.89
CA ASP A 695 -40.09 26.38 26.24
C ASP A 695 -40.05 24.84 26.26
N CYS A 696 -39.94 24.27 27.47
CA CYS A 696 -39.81 22.84 27.68
C CYS A 696 -41.01 21.99 27.21
N SER A 697 -42.18 22.56 26.94
CA SER A 697 -43.32 21.77 26.43
C SER A 697 -43.22 21.41 24.95
N LEU A 698 -42.24 21.97 24.25
CA LEU A 698 -41.92 21.67 22.84
C LEU A 698 -40.88 20.55 22.69
N TRP A 699 -40.42 19.96 23.79
CA TRP A 699 -39.49 18.81 23.80
C TRP A 699 -40.24 17.51 24.08
N ARG A 700 -39.84 16.43 23.41
CA ARG A 700 -40.34 15.06 23.59
C ARG A 700 -39.18 14.12 23.85
N GLN A 701 -39.22 13.36 24.93
CA GLN A 701 -38.27 12.28 25.14
C GLN A 701 -38.63 11.06 24.29
N GLU A 702 -37.63 10.50 23.61
CA GLU A 702 -37.67 9.21 22.94
C GLU A 702 -36.92 8.16 23.78
N VAL A 703 -37.36 6.90 23.72
CA VAL A 703 -36.74 5.77 24.44
C VAL A 703 -36.64 4.57 23.50
N ILE A 704 -35.43 4.04 23.33
CA ILE A 704 -35.08 2.99 22.37
C ILE A 704 -34.35 1.87 23.12
N SER A 705 -34.86 0.63 23.08
CA SER A 705 -34.14 -0.50 23.67
C SER A 705 -32.95 -0.93 22.80
N LEU A 706 -31.76 -1.00 23.40
CA LEU A 706 -30.53 -1.53 22.85
C LEU A 706 -30.30 -3.00 23.25
N GLN A 707 -31.30 -3.70 23.82
CA GLN A 707 -31.15 -5.06 24.37
C GLN A 707 -30.70 -6.13 23.35
N ALA A 708 -30.82 -5.89 22.04
CA ALA A 708 -30.19 -6.73 21.02
C ALA A 708 -28.63 -6.69 21.06
N PHE A 709 -28.07 -5.63 21.64
CA PHE A 709 -26.64 -5.33 21.71
C PHE A 709 -26.07 -5.39 23.14
N ALA A 710 -26.88 -5.81 24.13
CA ALA A 710 -26.43 -6.04 25.50
C ALA A 710 -25.23 -7.01 25.54
N GLY A 711 -24.16 -6.65 26.25
CA GLY A 711 -22.91 -7.42 26.26
C GLY A 711 -21.94 -7.11 25.10
N GLN A 712 -22.31 -6.24 24.15
CA GLN A 712 -21.49 -5.89 22.98
C GLN A 712 -20.97 -4.44 23.07
N THR A 713 -19.98 -4.12 22.24
CA THR A 713 -19.63 -2.74 21.91
C THR A 713 -20.27 -2.38 20.57
N VAL A 714 -20.86 -1.19 20.47
CA VAL A 714 -21.54 -0.69 19.26
C VAL A 714 -21.20 0.78 19.04
N VAL A 715 -21.30 1.24 17.80
CA VAL A 715 -21.44 2.67 17.47
C VAL A 715 -22.93 2.98 17.40
N ILE A 716 -23.38 4.01 18.12
CA ILE A 716 -24.71 4.60 17.94
C ILE A 716 -24.56 5.80 17.03
N GLU A 717 -25.41 5.89 16.01
CA GLU A 717 -25.36 6.91 14.96
C GLU A 717 -26.74 7.53 14.76
N PHE A 718 -26.81 8.86 14.85
CA PHE A 718 -27.95 9.68 14.48
C PHE A 718 -27.74 10.22 13.06
N GLU A 719 -28.68 9.97 12.16
CA GLU A 719 -28.67 10.45 10.78
C GLU A 719 -29.79 11.47 10.58
N ASN A 720 -29.43 12.67 10.10
CA ASN A 720 -30.38 13.63 9.53
C ASN A 720 -30.80 13.17 8.13
N ALA A 721 -32.08 12.84 7.95
CA ALA A 721 -32.67 12.53 6.65
C ALA A 721 -33.31 13.79 6.08
N GLY A 722 -32.51 14.63 5.42
CA GLY A 722 -32.87 16.00 5.06
C GLY A 722 -33.96 16.12 3.99
N GLY A 723 -34.87 17.08 4.21
CA GLY A 723 -36.01 17.39 3.36
C GLY A 723 -36.23 18.89 3.09
N TYR A 724 -35.26 19.74 3.46
CA TYR A 724 -35.36 21.21 3.45
C TYR A 724 -36.53 21.72 4.30
N GLY A 725 -36.72 21.14 5.49
CA GLY A 725 -37.72 21.55 6.47
C GLY A 725 -37.21 22.65 7.40
N ASN A 726 -36.83 22.28 8.62
CA ASN A 726 -36.52 23.24 9.67
C ASN A 726 -35.50 22.70 10.69
N LEU A 727 -35.06 23.56 11.62
CA LEU A 727 -34.06 23.17 12.61
C LEU A 727 -34.56 22.00 13.49
N LEU A 728 -33.74 20.96 13.57
CA LEU A 728 -33.95 19.74 14.33
C LEU A 728 -33.01 19.75 15.54
N TYR A 729 -33.55 19.64 16.75
CA TYR A 729 -32.80 19.72 18.00
C TYR A 729 -32.83 18.39 18.76
N ILE A 730 -31.69 18.00 19.33
CA ILE A 730 -31.49 16.81 20.17
C ILE A 730 -30.74 17.23 21.44
N ASP A 731 -31.14 16.73 22.60
CA ASP A 731 -30.44 16.93 23.88
C ASP A 731 -30.60 15.73 24.84
N ASN A 732 -29.91 15.74 25.98
CA ASN A 732 -29.99 14.75 27.06
C ASN A 732 -29.84 13.29 26.58
N VAL A 733 -28.82 13.04 25.75
CA VAL A 733 -28.50 11.72 25.18
C VAL A 733 -27.91 10.83 26.27
N ASP A 734 -28.72 9.89 26.75
CA ASP A 734 -28.45 8.93 27.83
C ASP A 734 -28.38 7.51 27.26
N ILE A 735 -27.29 6.80 27.56
CA ILE A 735 -27.14 5.37 27.26
C ILE A 735 -26.82 4.64 28.56
N SER A 736 -27.83 3.99 29.13
CA SER A 736 -27.74 3.31 30.43
C SER A 736 -28.86 2.26 30.59
N ALA A 737 -29.00 1.68 31.79
CA ALA A 737 -30.11 0.77 32.09
C ALA A 737 -31.44 1.54 32.28
N PRO A 738 -32.62 0.87 32.30
CA PRO A 738 -33.90 1.53 32.55
C PRO A 738 -33.97 2.02 34.00
N GLN A 739 -34.53 3.21 34.24
CA GLN A 739 -34.72 3.69 35.61
C GLN A 739 -35.71 2.80 36.38
N LEU A 740 -35.23 2.20 37.47
CA LEU A 740 -36.07 1.51 38.45
C LEU A 740 -36.83 2.53 39.31
N ALA A 741 -37.99 2.13 39.83
CA ALA A 741 -38.81 2.99 40.66
C ALA A 741 -38.40 2.90 42.13
N ASN A 742 -37.68 3.93 42.60
CA ASN A 742 -37.15 4.14 43.96
C ASN A 742 -37.74 3.22 45.05
N GLN A 743 -36.89 2.38 45.61
CA GLN A 743 -37.17 1.60 46.81
C GLN A 743 -36.46 2.23 48.03
N PRO A 744 -37.05 2.15 49.23
CA PRO A 744 -36.38 2.64 50.43
C PRO A 744 -35.25 1.67 50.84
N PRO A 745 -34.04 2.17 51.17
CA PRO A 745 -32.86 1.35 51.45
C PRO A 745 -33.04 0.49 52.70
N SER A 746 -32.18 -0.51 52.88
CA SER A 746 -32.09 -1.31 54.10
C SER A 746 -31.03 -0.76 55.07
N VAL A 747 -31.23 -0.92 56.39
CA VAL A 747 -30.23 -0.52 57.40
C VAL A 747 -30.30 -1.32 58.69
N ALA A 748 -29.13 -1.68 59.24
CA ALA A 748 -28.98 -2.37 60.51
C ALA A 748 -27.76 -1.86 61.30
N ILE A 749 -27.88 -1.84 62.64
CA ILE A 749 -26.72 -1.66 63.53
C ILE A 749 -25.94 -2.98 63.57
N ALA A 750 -24.68 -2.94 63.14
CA ALA A 750 -23.76 -4.08 63.13
C ALA A 750 -22.86 -4.15 64.38
N SER A 751 -22.63 -3.02 65.05
CA SER A 751 -21.94 -2.93 66.33
C SER A 751 -22.43 -1.71 67.13
N PRO A 752 -22.59 -1.81 68.46
CA PRO A 752 -22.54 -3.03 69.28
C PRO A 752 -23.75 -3.95 68.99
N THR A 753 -23.68 -5.20 69.47
CA THR A 753 -24.81 -6.15 69.39
C THR A 753 -25.86 -5.86 70.47
N ASP A 754 -27.11 -6.23 70.21
CA ASP A 754 -28.20 -6.15 71.19
C ASP A 754 -27.87 -6.95 72.47
N GLY A 755 -28.16 -6.35 73.62
CA GLY A 755 -27.85 -6.88 74.95
C GLY A 755 -26.40 -6.70 75.43
N ALA A 756 -25.55 -5.93 74.74
CA ALA A 756 -24.14 -5.77 75.16
C ALA A 756 -23.99 -5.02 76.51
N VAL A 757 -23.08 -5.51 77.37
CA VAL A 757 -22.81 -4.94 78.70
C VAL A 757 -21.33 -4.56 78.83
N PHE A 758 -21.07 -3.31 79.25
CA PHE A 758 -19.73 -2.75 79.42
C PHE A 758 -19.44 -2.52 80.91
N THR A 759 -18.32 -3.03 81.43
CA THR A 759 -17.95 -2.89 82.86
C THR A 759 -16.61 -2.15 83.00
N GLY A 760 -16.50 -1.26 83.98
CA GLY A 760 -15.26 -0.50 84.26
C GLY A 760 -15.42 1.01 84.08
N SER A 761 -14.45 1.66 83.45
CA SER A 761 -14.57 3.07 83.01
C SER A 761 -15.53 3.18 81.83
N LEU A 762 -16.29 4.28 81.75
CA LEU A 762 -17.21 4.53 80.62
C LEU A 762 -16.43 4.60 79.30
N PRO A 763 -16.76 3.75 78.29
CA PRO A 763 -16.07 3.74 77.02
C PRO A 763 -16.57 4.84 76.07
N GLU A 764 -15.71 5.19 75.11
CA GLU A 764 -16.15 5.71 73.82
C GLU A 764 -16.60 4.53 72.96
N LEU A 765 -17.85 4.57 72.50
CA LEU A 765 -18.51 3.47 71.81
C LEU A 765 -18.46 3.67 70.30
N GLU A 766 -17.79 2.77 69.59
CA GLU A 766 -17.82 2.74 68.12
C GLU A 766 -19.13 2.08 67.65
N LEU A 767 -20.04 2.91 67.13
CA LEU A 767 -21.23 2.46 66.43
C LEU A 767 -20.88 2.13 64.98
N ARG A 768 -21.35 0.98 64.49
CA ARG A 768 -21.23 0.60 63.08
C ARG A 768 -22.61 0.24 62.52
N ALA A 769 -22.89 0.67 61.29
CA ALA A 769 -24.08 0.25 60.56
C ALA A 769 -23.71 -0.39 59.21
N THR A 770 -24.51 -1.37 58.81
CA THR A 770 -24.60 -1.83 57.41
C THR A 770 -25.85 -1.24 56.81
N ALA A 771 -25.73 -0.64 55.63
CA ALA A 771 -26.85 -0.18 54.83
C ALA A 771 -26.60 -0.53 53.37
N GLU A 772 -27.63 -1.04 52.71
CA GLU A 772 -27.61 -1.51 51.32
C GLU A 772 -28.89 -1.03 50.65
N ASP A 773 -28.78 -0.57 49.42
CA ASP A 773 -29.90 -0.14 48.59
C ASP A 773 -29.98 -1.00 47.33
N LEU A 774 -31.16 -1.11 46.72
CA LEU A 774 -31.43 -2.08 45.65
C LEU A 774 -31.53 -1.47 44.26
N ASP A 775 -31.79 -0.16 44.17
CA ASP A 775 -31.84 0.61 42.92
C ASP A 775 -31.03 1.92 42.96
N GLY A 776 -30.76 2.50 44.14
CA GLY A 776 -29.90 3.68 44.33
C GLY A 776 -28.61 3.43 45.12
N ILE A 777 -28.08 4.49 45.75
CA ILE A 777 -26.95 4.46 46.68
C ILE A 777 -27.27 5.13 48.02
N VAL A 778 -26.91 4.49 49.13
CA VAL A 778 -27.09 5.06 50.48
C VAL A 778 -26.16 6.26 50.69
N ARG A 779 -26.68 7.48 50.49
CA ARG A 779 -25.96 8.75 50.71
C ARG A 779 -25.57 9.01 52.15
N THR A 780 -26.40 8.60 53.11
CA THR A 780 -26.13 8.87 54.54
C THR A 780 -26.75 7.83 55.46
N VAL A 781 -26.07 7.56 56.57
CA VAL A 781 -26.64 6.89 57.74
C VAL A 781 -26.57 7.79 58.97
N ASP A 782 -27.72 8.19 59.50
CA ASP A 782 -27.84 8.91 60.76
C ASP A 782 -27.89 7.92 61.93
N PHE A 783 -27.17 8.21 63.02
CA PHE A 783 -27.22 7.44 64.26
C PHE A 783 -27.99 8.18 65.36
N PHE A 784 -28.68 7.40 66.20
CA PHE A 784 -29.51 7.87 67.30
C PHE A 784 -29.20 7.11 68.60
N VAL A 785 -29.22 7.81 69.73
CA VAL A 785 -29.11 7.27 71.08
C VAL A 785 -30.27 7.80 71.91
N ASN A 786 -31.07 6.91 72.51
CA ASN A 786 -32.28 7.24 73.27
C ASN A 786 -33.27 8.15 72.49
N ALA A 787 -33.31 7.98 71.17
CA ALA A 787 -34.03 8.80 70.17
C ALA A 787 -33.46 10.20 69.86
N ASP A 788 -32.44 10.67 70.58
CA ASP A 788 -31.68 11.86 70.18
C ASP A 788 -30.71 11.50 69.03
N SER A 789 -30.62 12.33 67.99
CA SER A 789 -29.64 12.13 66.91
C SER A 789 -28.26 12.60 67.35
N ILE A 790 -27.23 11.79 67.10
CA ILE A 790 -25.86 12.01 67.58
C ILE A 790 -24.84 12.27 66.46
N GLY A 791 -25.21 12.05 65.20
CA GLY A 791 -24.36 12.32 64.05
C GLY A 791 -24.73 11.50 62.80
N THR A 792 -24.11 11.85 61.68
CA THR A 792 -24.36 11.26 60.35
C THR A 792 -23.05 10.76 59.76
N ALA A 793 -23.05 9.52 59.26
CA ALA A 793 -21.96 8.95 58.48
C ALA A 793 -22.32 9.02 56.97
N PRO A 794 -21.59 9.79 56.14
CA PRO A 794 -21.94 9.99 54.73
C PRO A 794 -21.37 8.93 53.76
N PHE A 795 -20.48 8.04 54.21
CA PHE A 795 -19.85 7.03 53.35
C PHE A 795 -19.64 5.70 54.10
N PRO A 796 -19.66 4.55 53.41
CA PRO A 796 -19.29 3.27 53.99
C PRO A 796 -17.76 3.20 54.26
N PRO A 797 -17.31 2.48 55.32
CA PRO A 797 -18.12 1.87 56.36
C PRO A 797 -18.78 2.94 57.25
N PHE A 798 -20.08 2.82 57.48
CA PHE A 798 -20.85 3.80 58.26
C PHE A 798 -20.51 3.64 59.75
N ILE A 799 -19.64 4.50 60.26
CA ILE A 799 -19.10 4.46 61.63
C ILE A 799 -19.29 5.81 62.32
N LEU A 800 -19.67 5.78 63.60
CA LEU A 800 -19.71 6.96 64.46
C LEU A 800 -19.29 6.62 65.89
N ASN A 801 -18.40 7.40 66.49
CA ASN A 801 -17.99 7.24 67.89
C ASN A 801 -18.89 8.06 68.83
N TYR A 802 -19.30 7.46 69.95
CA TYR A 802 -20.16 8.10 70.95
C TYR A 802 -19.65 7.85 72.38
N PRO A 803 -19.18 8.88 73.12
CA PRO A 803 -18.78 8.73 74.52
C PRO A 803 -20.00 8.58 75.44
N LEU A 804 -20.10 7.47 76.18
CA LEU A 804 -21.21 7.24 77.10
C LEU A 804 -21.16 8.23 78.29
N PRO A 805 -22.18 9.09 78.50
CA PRO A 805 -22.13 10.14 79.52
C PRO A 805 -22.33 9.64 80.96
N SER A 806 -22.87 8.43 81.15
CA SER A 806 -23.17 7.85 82.46
C SER A 806 -23.29 6.33 82.44
N TYR A 807 -23.18 5.70 83.61
CA TYR A 807 -23.60 4.30 83.81
C TYR A 807 -25.13 4.19 83.72
N GLY A 808 -25.64 3.15 83.07
CA GLY A 808 -27.07 3.01 82.74
C GLY A 808 -27.31 2.21 81.46
N ALA A 809 -28.56 2.13 81.03
CA ALA A 809 -28.97 1.47 79.78
C ALA A 809 -29.23 2.50 78.67
N TYR A 810 -28.95 2.12 77.42
CA TYR A 810 -29.10 2.96 76.23
C TYR A 810 -29.75 2.19 75.08
N THR A 811 -30.66 2.85 74.36
CA THR A 811 -31.22 2.38 73.09
C THR A 811 -30.52 3.05 71.92
N LEU A 812 -30.07 2.27 70.93
CA LEU A 812 -29.36 2.70 69.74
C LEU A 812 -30.22 2.44 68.49
N GLN A 813 -30.17 3.31 67.49
CA GLN A 813 -30.85 3.09 66.20
C GLN A 813 -30.09 3.80 65.06
N ALA A 814 -30.22 3.30 63.83
CA ALA A 814 -29.73 3.96 62.61
C ALA A 814 -30.89 4.30 61.65
N ARG A 815 -30.70 5.31 60.81
CA ARG A 815 -31.57 5.66 59.68
C ARG A 815 -30.74 5.81 58.41
N ALA A 816 -31.06 5.07 57.35
CA ALA A 816 -30.47 5.28 56.03
C ALA A 816 -31.30 6.28 55.21
N VAL A 817 -30.62 6.96 54.30
CA VAL A 817 -31.18 7.83 53.26
C VAL A 817 -30.40 7.58 51.96
N ASP A 818 -31.11 7.27 50.88
CA ASP A 818 -30.61 7.10 49.51
C ASP A 818 -30.36 8.44 48.79
N ASP A 819 -29.96 8.39 47.52
CA ASP A 819 -29.67 9.55 46.68
C ASP A 819 -30.91 10.30 46.15
N ASP A 820 -32.03 9.61 46.01
CA ASP A 820 -33.34 10.18 45.69
C ASP A 820 -34.08 10.72 46.94
N GLY A 821 -33.66 10.34 48.14
CA GLY A 821 -34.09 10.91 49.43
C GLY A 821 -35.15 10.11 50.20
N SER A 822 -35.45 8.89 49.77
CA SER A 822 -36.21 7.87 50.52
C SER A 822 -35.46 7.48 51.81
N ARG A 823 -36.15 6.79 52.74
CA ARG A 823 -35.65 6.61 54.13
C ARG A 823 -36.14 5.33 54.80
N SER A 824 -35.27 4.70 55.57
CA SER A 824 -35.60 3.57 56.45
C SER A 824 -34.90 3.66 57.80
N PHE A 825 -35.42 2.94 58.80
CA PHE A 825 -34.84 2.86 60.15
C PHE A 825 -34.51 1.42 60.51
N SER A 826 -33.42 1.22 61.26
CA SER A 826 -33.05 -0.09 61.80
C SER A 826 -34.01 -0.54 62.89
N SER A 827 -33.98 -1.83 63.22
CA SER A 827 -34.43 -2.26 64.56
C SER A 827 -33.57 -1.58 65.64
N PRO A 828 -34.15 -1.21 66.81
CA PRO A 828 -33.38 -0.69 67.92
C PRO A 828 -32.49 -1.75 68.57
N VAL A 829 -31.35 -1.33 69.11
CA VAL A 829 -30.35 -2.16 69.82
C VAL A 829 -30.19 -1.63 71.25
N GLN A 830 -30.21 -2.51 72.25
CA GLN A 830 -30.09 -2.13 73.67
C GLN A 830 -28.70 -2.48 74.22
N ILE A 831 -28.10 -1.58 75.01
CA ILE A 831 -26.83 -1.81 75.71
C ILE A 831 -26.87 -1.31 77.16
N THR A 832 -25.92 -1.73 78.01
CA THR A 832 -25.81 -1.29 79.42
C THR A 832 -24.36 -1.06 79.85
N ALA A 833 -24.10 -0.10 80.75
CA ALA A 833 -22.79 0.18 81.33
C ALA A 833 -22.78 0.18 82.87
N GLU A 834 -21.79 -0.45 83.50
CA GLU A 834 -21.70 -0.72 84.95
C GLU A 834 -20.32 -0.40 85.59
N PRO A 835 -20.26 -0.02 86.89
CA PRO A 835 -19.01 0.34 87.58
C PRO A 835 -18.22 -0.87 88.17
N PRO A 836 -16.89 -0.74 88.36
CA PRO A 836 -16.01 -1.84 88.80
C PRO A 836 -15.99 -2.10 90.32
N SER A 837 -15.50 -3.27 90.75
CA SER A 837 -15.34 -3.65 92.18
C SER A 837 -14.32 -4.79 92.41
N ALA A 838 -13.50 -4.71 93.48
CA ALA A 838 -12.63 -5.80 93.93
C ALA A 838 -12.17 -5.66 95.41
N VAL A 839 -12.24 -6.75 96.19
CA VAL A 839 -11.75 -6.85 97.60
C VAL A 839 -10.64 -7.91 97.69
N THR A 840 -9.76 -7.84 98.69
CA THR A 840 -8.65 -8.80 98.89
C THR A 840 -8.84 -9.61 100.17
N VAL A 841 -8.63 -10.93 100.09
CA VAL A 841 -8.64 -11.85 101.25
C VAL A 841 -7.24 -12.42 101.45
N LEU A 842 -6.76 -12.50 102.70
CA LEU A 842 -5.51 -13.18 103.03
C LEU A 842 -5.79 -14.69 103.24
N PRO A 843 -5.21 -15.60 102.43
CA PRO A 843 -5.35 -17.04 102.67
C PRO A 843 -4.62 -17.46 103.94
N GLY A 844 -5.24 -18.29 104.77
CA GLY A 844 -4.62 -18.93 105.94
C GLY A 844 -4.72 -18.16 107.27
N SER A 845 -4.75 -16.82 107.28
CA SER A 845 -4.79 -16.02 108.54
C SER A 845 -6.20 -15.55 108.92
N SER A 846 -6.89 -16.35 109.73
CA SER A 846 -8.04 -15.95 110.58
C SER A 846 -9.15 -15.07 109.94
N GLY A 847 -9.33 -15.18 108.62
CA GLY A 847 -10.32 -14.42 107.86
C GLY A 847 -10.00 -12.93 107.67
N ILE A 848 -8.72 -12.53 107.71
CA ILE A 848 -8.33 -11.14 107.48
C ILE A 848 -8.54 -10.75 106.01
N GLN A 849 -9.24 -9.65 105.78
CA GLN A 849 -9.49 -9.05 104.47
C GLN A 849 -8.97 -7.61 104.43
N PHE A 850 -8.58 -7.11 103.26
CA PHE A 850 -8.26 -5.69 103.08
C PHE A 850 -8.61 -5.14 101.70
N GLU A 851 -8.87 -3.84 101.68
CA GLU A 851 -9.08 -3.00 100.50
C GLU A 851 -8.32 -1.68 100.67
N LEU A 852 -8.13 -0.97 99.54
CA LEU A 852 -7.31 0.24 99.45
C LEU A 852 -8.11 1.34 98.77
N PHE A 853 -8.15 2.54 99.38
CA PHE A 853 -8.79 3.70 98.77
C PHE A 853 -8.19 5.04 99.23
N PRO A 854 -8.15 6.07 98.37
CA PRO A 854 -8.22 5.95 96.92
C PRO A 854 -7.02 5.16 96.38
N ASN A 855 -7.04 4.78 95.10
CA ASN A 855 -5.90 4.23 94.37
C ASN A 855 -6.07 4.66 92.90
N PRO A 856 -5.34 5.67 92.38
CA PRO A 856 -4.17 6.33 92.97
C PRO A 856 -4.39 7.04 94.32
N ALA A 857 -3.31 7.26 95.07
CA ALA A 857 -3.32 7.87 96.39
C ALA A 857 -2.23 8.94 96.53
N SER A 858 -2.61 10.13 97.00
CA SER A 858 -1.68 11.21 97.36
C SER A 858 -1.78 11.56 98.84
N GLY A 859 -0.66 11.92 99.46
CA GLY A 859 -0.55 12.25 100.89
C GLY A 859 -0.68 11.06 101.84
N TYR A 860 -1.82 10.35 101.81
CA TYR A 860 -2.12 9.19 102.66
C TYR A 860 -2.80 8.06 101.87
N LEU A 861 -2.33 6.83 102.04
CA LEU A 861 -3.01 5.61 101.61
C LEU A 861 -3.93 5.11 102.74
N ASN A 862 -5.23 4.98 102.48
CA ASN A 862 -6.13 4.34 103.46
C ASN A 862 -6.26 2.85 103.16
N ILE A 863 -6.06 2.04 104.19
CA ILE A 863 -6.15 0.58 104.17
C ILE A 863 -7.27 0.20 105.13
N ARG A 864 -8.41 -0.29 104.61
CA ARG A 864 -9.51 -0.80 105.43
C ARG A 864 -9.35 -2.30 105.59
N PHE A 865 -9.09 -2.73 106.83
CA PHE A 865 -9.07 -4.13 107.21
C PHE A 865 -10.44 -4.57 107.72
N GLY A 866 -10.80 -5.82 107.43
CA GLY A 866 -11.78 -6.58 108.22
C GLY A 866 -11.09 -7.78 108.85
N SER A 867 -11.32 -8.04 110.14
CA SER A 867 -10.80 -9.22 110.85
C SER A 867 -11.87 -9.87 111.71
N SER A 868 -11.87 -11.21 111.78
CA SER A 868 -12.80 -11.94 112.67
C SER A 868 -12.38 -11.87 114.15
N GLN A 869 -11.07 -11.73 114.42
CA GLN A 869 -10.48 -11.74 115.77
C GLN A 869 -9.39 -10.66 115.88
N ALA A 870 -8.83 -10.46 117.09
CA ALA A 870 -7.69 -9.58 117.26
C ALA A 870 -6.41 -10.25 116.74
N ALA A 871 -5.65 -9.58 115.87
CA ALA A 871 -4.46 -10.11 115.22
C ALA A 871 -3.44 -8.99 114.96
N THR A 872 -2.15 -9.29 114.97
CA THR A 872 -1.11 -8.29 114.65
C THR A 872 -0.60 -8.49 113.23
N VAL A 873 -0.73 -7.44 112.40
CA VAL A 873 -0.35 -7.44 110.99
C VAL A 873 0.87 -6.56 110.75
N SER A 874 1.76 -7.01 109.87
CA SER A 874 2.89 -6.24 109.36
C SER A 874 2.50 -5.69 107.99
N ILE A 875 2.49 -4.36 107.86
CA ILE A 875 2.15 -3.63 106.63
C ILE A 875 3.45 -3.07 106.05
N GLN A 876 3.82 -3.50 104.85
CA GLN A 876 5.09 -3.16 104.22
C GLN A 876 4.85 -2.63 102.81
N LEU A 877 5.48 -1.50 102.47
CA LEU A 877 5.38 -0.89 101.14
C LEU A 877 6.74 -0.99 100.45
N PHE A 878 6.75 -1.47 99.21
CA PHE A 878 7.95 -1.67 98.40
C PHE A 878 7.88 -0.81 97.14
N ASN A 879 9.01 -0.21 96.74
CA ASN A 879 9.11 0.48 95.45
C ASN A 879 9.26 -0.51 94.29
N SER A 880 9.25 -0.01 93.05
CA SER A 880 9.42 -0.80 91.83
C SER A 880 10.76 -1.54 91.71
N LEU A 881 11.75 -1.23 92.57
CA LEU A 881 13.03 -1.94 92.68
C LEU A 881 13.01 -3.04 93.76
N GLY A 882 11.84 -3.34 94.34
CA GLY A 882 11.69 -4.32 95.43
C GLY A 882 12.27 -3.85 96.78
N GLN A 883 12.65 -2.58 96.91
CA GLN A 883 13.19 -2.02 98.15
C GLN A 883 12.04 -1.60 99.05
N ARG A 884 12.09 -2.00 100.32
CA ARG A 884 11.06 -1.66 101.31
C ARG A 884 11.20 -0.20 101.76
N VAL A 885 10.25 0.65 101.35
CA VAL A 885 10.22 2.09 101.65
C VAL A 885 9.42 2.44 102.90
N HIS A 886 8.44 1.62 103.30
CA HIS A 886 7.69 1.82 104.55
C HIS A 886 7.45 0.49 105.27
N THR A 887 7.32 0.53 106.59
CA THR A 887 6.92 -0.61 107.44
C THR A 887 6.13 -0.09 108.64
N LEU A 888 5.00 -0.73 108.94
CA LEU A 888 4.16 -0.45 110.10
C LEU A 888 3.61 -1.77 110.63
N GLU A 889 3.86 -2.06 111.91
CA GLU A 889 3.19 -3.18 112.59
C GLU A 889 2.04 -2.63 113.44
N THR A 890 0.88 -3.28 113.37
CA THR A 890 -0.31 -2.86 114.11
C THR A 890 -1.14 -4.06 114.50
N THR A 891 -1.62 -4.06 115.74
CA THR A 891 -2.73 -4.92 116.13
C THR A 891 -4.03 -4.38 115.52
N LEU A 892 -4.82 -5.27 114.95
CA LEU A 892 -6.20 -5.09 114.53
C LEU A 892 -7.12 -5.62 115.63
N LEU A 893 -8.32 -5.04 115.75
CA LEU A 893 -9.38 -5.59 116.58
C LEU A 893 -10.33 -6.44 115.71
N SER A 894 -11.16 -7.27 116.35
CA SER A 894 -12.29 -7.91 115.67
C SER A 894 -13.25 -6.84 115.12
N GLY A 895 -13.71 -7.01 113.89
CA GLY A 895 -14.49 -6.04 113.14
C GLY A 895 -13.68 -5.30 112.07
N ALA A 896 -14.18 -4.14 111.65
CA ALA A 896 -13.53 -3.28 110.65
C ALA A 896 -12.53 -2.32 111.30
N THR A 897 -11.31 -2.24 110.77
CA THR A 897 -10.23 -1.38 111.27
C THR A 897 -9.62 -0.58 110.12
N LEU A 898 -9.72 0.75 110.16
CA LEU A 898 -9.02 1.62 109.21
C LEU A 898 -7.57 1.89 109.67
N ARG A 899 -6.63 1.89 108.73
CA ARG A 899 -5.26 2.37 108.93
C ARG A 899 -4.89 3.33 107.81
N GLN A 900 -4.18 4.40 108.15
CA GLN A 900 -3.69 5.38 107.18
C GLN A 900 -2.17 5.30 107.16
N LEU A 901 -1.59 5.15 105.97
CA LEU A 901 -0.14 5.13 105.77
C LEU A 901 0.29 6.47 105.16
N PRO A 902 1.14 7.28 105.81
CA PRO A 902 1.60 8.55 105.25
C PRO A 902 2.57 8.29 104.09
N ILE A 903 2.17 8.64 102.87
CA ILE A 903 2.91 8.36 101.63
C ILE A 903 3.40 9.62 100.91
N GLY A 904 2.92 10.83 101.26
CA GLY A 904 3.28 12.10 100.61
C GLY A 904 4.75 12.57 100.76
N HIS A 905 5.65 11.69 101.17
CA HIS A 905 7.11 11.87 101.15
C HIS A 905 7.80 10.91 100.16
N LEU A 906 7.04 10.00 99.54
CA LEU A 906 7.49 9.05 98.53
C LEU A 906 7.31 9.69 97.14
N PRO A 907 8.24 9.49 96.19
CA PRO A 907 8.04 9.92 94.81
C PRO A 907 6.82 9.27 94.16
N ALA A 908 6.13 9.99 93.27
CA ALA A 908 5.06 9.45 92.45
C ALA A 908 5.51 8.21 91.66
N GLY A 909 4.63 7.22 91.52
CA GLY A 909 4.93 5.95 90.86
C GLY A 909 4.16 4.75 91.44
N ILE A 910 4.48 3.55 90.96
CA ILE A 910 3.80 2.32 91.38
C ILE A 910 4.60 1.60 92.47
N TYR A 911 3.93 1.30 93.58
CA TYR A 911 4.45 0.60 94.75
C TYR A 911 3.67 -0.71 94.99
N GLN A 912 4.32 -1.72 95.54
CA GLN A 912 3.65 -2.93 96.02
C GLN A 912 3.42 -2.80 97.53
N LEU A 913 2.14 -2.75 97.94
CA LEU A 913 1.75 -2.93 99.32
C LEU A 913 1.64 -4.43 99.61
N SER A 914 2.37 -4.91 100.61
CA SER A 914 2.21 -6.26 101.16
C SER A 914 1.70 -6.17 102.59
N VAL A 915 0.73 -7.02 102.92
CA VAL A 915 0.29 -7.24 104.30
C VAL A 915 0.58 -8.69 104.65
N SER A 916 1.20 -8.93 105.81
CA SER A 916 1.40 -10.26 106.37
C SER A 916 0.87 -10.38 107.80
N CYS A 917 0.47 -11.61 108.16
CA CYS A 917 -0.01 -11.99 109.48
C CYS A 917 0.37 -13.46 109.70
N GLU A 918 1.17 -13.76 110.72
CA GLU A 918 1.73 -15.10 110.96
C GLU A 918 2.45 -15.61 109.70
N GLU A 919 2.10 -16.78 109.15
CA GLU A 919 2.67 -17.32 107.91
C GLU A 919 1.96 -16.82 106.63
N ALA A 920 0.83 -16.13 106.76
CA ALA A 920 0.05 -15.64 105.62
C ALA A 920 0.56 -14.29 105.11
N SER A 921 0.49 -14.07 103.80
CA SER A 921 0.69 -12.75 103.20
C SER A 921 -0.14 -12.56 101.93
N GLY A 922 -0.34 -11.30 101.54
CA GLY A 922 -1.03 -10.93 100.31
C GLY A 922 -0.75 -9.48 99.95
N SER A 923 -0.74 -9.17 98.66
CA SER A 923 -0.31 -7.86 98.16
C SER A 923 -1.24 -7.24 97.12
N ARG A 924 -1.14 -5.92 97.00
CA ARG A 924 -1.81 -5.08 96.00
C ARG A 924 -0.87 -3.99 95.50
N MET A 925 -1.05 -3.59 94.25
CA MET A 925 -0.32 -2.45 93.69
C MET A 925 -1.03 -1.15 94.06
N VAL A 926 -0.25 -0.14 94.43
CA VAL A 926 -0.69 1.22 94.78
C VAL A 926 0.00 2.18 93.83
N VAL A 927 -0.75 3.04 93.18
CA VAL A 927 -0.21 4.21 92.48
C VAL A 927 -0.14 5.36 93.48
N VAL A 928 1.03 5.97 93.61
CA VAL A 928 1.26 7.18 94.41
C VAL A 928 1.37 8.38 93.46
N GLU A 929 0.73 9.48 93.85
CA GLU A 929 0.73 10.78 93.16
C GLU A 929 1.37 11.87 94.03
#